data_AF-A0A2V5H5M2-F1
#
_entry.id   AF-A0A2V5H5M2-F1
#
_cell.length_a   1.000
_cell.length_b   1.000
_cell.length_c   1.000
_cell.angle_alpha   90.00
_cell.angle_beta   90.00
_cell.angle_gamma   90.00
#
_symmetry.space_group_name_H-M   'P 1'
#
loop_
_entity.id
_entity.type
_entity.pdbx_description
1 polymer ?
#
loop_
_entity_poly.entity_id
_entity_poly.type
_entity_poly.pdbx_seq_one_letter_code
_entity_poly.pdbx_strand_id
1 'polypeptide(L)'
;MARRPSHTRPSIQAVPPEPSSDKENHPTSAGNSKRVQIQAMPSSASRKRQRLSTRGTNSQGSQSQGSRSQPARDKDYYDPDQDEAERRRIRKGLRDLTRDLNDSRSEFMQAGNSGIKSTIEKANELFQGVKQTSDATIDSRLLVSAADLGYKKTAQLVLGDASAGIDVDEFVSKCITFMRQAPADSQSTVPSSTQHRRAARPADDDGEDNGDALNWDWLGRAASFCSNARPSVPGFLLGPLSVQKRTRQQAVRRVRERIDPSRAVAPQDLQDKDLDRQETSNLTTMCGSINGLLAKTQNHGQDTVERQLSALQAEPSDEQLQKVMAENNVADDGGVPLFRFCINPRSFGQSVENLFYVSFLVRDGLIGISVDSRGLPTLHAAKPHAPSEALKKGVQKHQAIFTLDFETWQDLIEAYGIDEFKMASGSVAVFSPVNLTQEVRETVTSLGGNVKYIAALDLEHHIHLTAWKEAYPDAEIIAPEGLWEKRQSNPKTKDPAPFRHVFRKELAGTQKISEEFDAEFETEYVHAHQSRELVFFHKPSRTLIEADLLFNLPAREQYSKTGESATSGILTKIISPLLTANAPATWQKRFVWYALSSSDRKGFTESIRRIDKWDFNRLIPCHGDVIESGAKGVFRTVMEWFLEDRKRT
;
A
#
# COMPACT_ATOMS: atom_id res chain seq x y z
N MET A 1 42.92 47.81 19.94
CA MET A 1 43.52 46.46 20.03
C MET A 1 42.61 45.55 20.86
N ALA A 2 42.86 44.23 20.79
CA ALA A 2 42.38 43.10 21.60
C ALA A 2 41.39 43.28 22.80
N ARG A 3 40.26 42.56 22.70
CA ARG A 3 39.67 41.60 23.68
C ARG A 3 39.49 41.94 25.20
N ARG A 4 38.20 41.89 25.62
CA ARG A 4 37.65 41.32 26.90
C ARG A 4 38.01 42.08 28.22
N PRO A 5 37.43 41.77 29.42
CA PRO A 5 36.57 40.62 29.82
C PRO A 5 35.32 40.92 30.71
N SER A 6 34.64 39.84 31.14
CA SER A 6 33.78 39.73 32.37
C SER A 6 32.33 40.30 32.33
N HIS A 7 31.38 39.98 33.24
CA HIS A 7 31.42 39.25 34.53
C HIS A 7 30.07 38.53 34.89
N THR A 8 30.15 37.31 35.46
CA THR A 8 29.24 36.59 36.43
C THR A 8 27.69 36.42 36.31
N ARG A 9 27.25 35.22 36.79
CA ARG A 9 25.90 34.73 37.20
C ARG A 9 25.35 35.45 38.48
N PRO A 10 24.08 35.27 38.97
CA PRO A 10 23.19 34.08 38.96
C PRO A 10 21.72 34.40 38.50
N SER A 11 20.58 33.76 38.85
CA SER A 11 20.20 32.69 39.82
C SER A 11 18.86 31.96 39.48
N ILE A 12 18.57 30.87 40.19
CA ILE A 12 17.25 30.27 40.63
C ILE A 12 16.03 30.28 39.65
N GLN A 13 15.45 29.10 39.43
CA GLN A 13 14.06 28.93 38.95
C GLN A 13 13.11 28.54 40.10
N ALA A 14 11.84 28.97 40.00
CA ALA A 14 10.74 28.56 40.88
C ALA A 14 9.50 28.19 40.04
N VAL A 15 8.64 27.32 40.58
CA VAL A 15 7.42 26.79 39.94
C VAL A 15 6.25 26.97 40.92
N PRO A 16 5.17 27.67 40.53
CA PRO A 16 3.84 27.03 40.42
C PRO A 16 2.91 27.73 39.40
N PRO A 17 1.60 27.38 39.28
CA PRO A 17 0.90 26.12 39.56
C PRO A 17 0.12 25.56 38.34
N GLU A 18 -0.46 24.36 38.46
CA GLU A 18 -1.55 23.88 37.57
C GLU A 18 -2.95 24.19 38.15
N PRO A 19 -4.00 24.32 37.30
CA PRO A 19 -5.37 24.54 37.75
C PRO A 19 -6.12 23.24 38.07
N SER A 20 -6.81 23.21 39.22
CA SER A 20 -7.78 22.15 39.56
C SER A 20 -9.06 22.21 38.70
N SER A 21 -9.77 21.09 38.58
CA SER A 21 -11.13 21.03 38.05
C SER A 21 -11.92 19.90 38.71
N ASP A 22 -12.80 20.26 39.63
CA ASP A 22 -13.64 19.31 40.38
C ASP A 22 -14.73 18.67 39.52
N LYS A 23 -15.05 17.40 39.84
CA LYS A 23 -16.43 16.86 39.78
C LYS A 23 -16.56 15.54 40.53
N GLU A 24 -16.91 15.65 41.81
CA GLU A 24 -17.42 14.52 42.60
C GLU A 24 -18.74 13.99 42.01
N ASN A 25 -19.08 12.75 42.33
CA ASN A 25 -20.39 12.19 42.01
C ASN A 25 -20.80 11.16 43.10
N HIS A 26 -21.75 11.54 43.96
CA HIS A 26 -22.20 10.66 45.05
C HIS A 26 -23.06 9.49 44.53
N PRO A 27 -22.94 8.28 45.13
CA PRO A 27 -23.81 7.16 44.80
C PRO A 27 -25.16 7.26 45.53
N THR A 28 -26.26 7.42 44.80
CA THR A 28 -27.62 7.33 45.36
C THR A 28 -28.10 5.87 45.40
N SER A 29 -28.45 5.39 46.59
CA SER A 29 -28.99 4.04 46.78
C SER A 29 -30.49 3.97 46.51
N ALA A 30 -30.93 3.05 45.66
CA ALA A 30 -32.33 2.66 45.52
C ALA A 30 -32.44 1.12 45.48
N GLY A 31 -32.64 0.50 46.65
CA GLY A 31 -32.90 -0.94 46.74
C GLY A 31 -34.37 -1.26 46.44
N ASN A 32 -34.65 -2.41 45.84
CA ASN A 32 -36.01 -2.94 45.76
C ASN A 32 -36.01 -4.47 45.87
N SER A 33 -36.74 -5.01 46.85
CA SER A 33 -36.60 -6.40 47.32
C SER A 33 -37.84 -7.23 47.05
N LYS A 34 -37.71 -8.32 46.27
CA LYS A 34 -38.59 -9.53 46.18
C LYS A 34 -38.09 -10.40 45.01
N ARG A 35 -38.19 -11.73 45.01
CA ARG A 35 -38.63 -12.70 46.03
C ARG A 35 -37.95 -14.05 45.69
N VAL A 36 -37.49 -14.80 46.69
CA VAL A 36 -36.92 -16.15 46.46
C VAL A 36 -38.04 -17.16 46.24
N GLN A 37 -37.86 -18.05 45.25
CA GLN A 37 -38.58 -19.31 45.17
C GLN A 37 -37.59 -20.41 44.76
N ILE A 38 -37.59 -21.53 45.49
CA ILE A 38 -36.61 -22.61 45.34
C ILE A 38 -37.23 -23.75 44.54
N GLN A 39 -36.52 -24.25 43.54
CA GLN A 39 -36.70 -25.61 43.03
C GLN A 39 -35.32 -26.18 42.65
N ALA A 40 -35.15 -27.50 42.81
CA ALA A 40 -33.84 -28.15 42.90
C ALA A 40 -33.63 -29.24 41.83
N MET A 41 -32.49 -29.93 41.95
CA MET A 41 -32.04 -31.08 41.14
C MET A 41 -31.44 -30.73 39.75
N PRO A 42 -30.50 -31.55 39.24
CA PRO A 42 -29.30 -31.98 39.94
C PRO A 42 -28.02 -31.80 39.10
N SER A 43 -26.86 -31.79 39.75
CA SER A 43 -25.56 -31.70 39.07
C SER A 43 -25.17 -33.00 38.36
N SER A 44 -24.69 -32.91 37.12
CA SER A 44 -23.90 -33.97 36.48
C SER A 44 -22.58 -33.39 35.98
N ALA A 45 -21.47 -34.05 36.34
CA ALA A 45 -20.12 -33.57 36.07
C ALA A 45 -19.42 -34.44 35.01
N SER A 46 -18.46 -33.80 34.32
CA SER A 46 -17.56 -34.39 33.32
C SER A 46 -17.08 -35.80 33.67
N ARG A 47 -17.17 -36.73 32.71
CA ARG A 47 -16.45 -38.03 32.77
C ARG A 47 -15.34 -38.07 31.74
N LYS A 48 -14.12 -38.23 32.26
CA LYS A 48 -12.86 -38.38 31.52
C LYS A 48 -12.83 -39.75 30.82
N ARG A 49 -12.35 -39.80 29.57
CA ARG A 49 -12.28 -41.03 28.76
C ARG A 49 -11.17 -41.94 29.30
N GLN A 50 -11.49 -43.15 29.75
CA GLN A 50 -10.53 -44.12 30.29
C GLN A 50 -10.25 -45.26 29.30
N ARG A 51 -9.02 -45.80 29.37
CA ARG A 51 -8.47 -46.86 28.50
C ARG A 51 -9.24 -48.17 28.69
N LEU A 52 -9.58 -48.85 27.59
CA LEU A 52 -10.09 -50.22 27.64
C LEU A 52 -8.93 -51.21 27.48
N SER A 53 -8.78 -52.09 28.46
CA SER A 53 -7.86 -53.24 28.45
C SER A 53 -8.50 -54.38 29.23
N THR A 54 -8.08 -55.61 28.96
CA THR A 54 -8.65 -56.88 29.48
C THR A 54 -10.06 -57.21 28.98
N ARG A 55 -10.14 -58.24 28.14
CA ARG A 55 -11.08 -59.36 28.28
C ARG A 55 -10.43 -60.59 27.63
N GLY A 56 -10.37 -61.69 28.37
CA GLY A 56 -9.64 -62.89 27.95
C GLY A 56 -10.42 -63.79 26.99
N THR A 57 -9.66 -64.64 26.30
CA THR A 57 -9.98 -66.02 25.93
C THR A 57 -11.44 -66.46 26.02
N ASN A 58 -12.01 -66.84 24.87
CA ASN A 58 -12.63 -68.15 24.78
C ASN A 58 -12.47 -68.75 23.37
N SER A 59 -12.31 -70.06 23.29
CA SER A 59 -11.94 -70.76 22.05
C SER A 59 -13.04 -71.70 21.57
N GLN A 60 -13.45 -71.55 20.32
CA GLN A 60 -14.03 -72.62 19.51
C GLN A 60 -13.62 -72.39 18.05
N GLY A 61 -13.27 -73.45 17.33
CA GLY A 61 -12.60 -73.37 16.04
C GLY A 61 -13.46 -73.79 14.86
N SER A 62 -13.00 -73.42 13.66
CA SER A 62 -13.31 -74.12 12.41
C SER A 62 -12.02 -74.28 11.62
N GLN A 63 -11.89 -75.40 10.92
CA GLN A 63 -10.71 -75.71 10.12
C GLN A 63 -10.72 -74.92 8.80
N SER A 64 -9.56 -74.41 8.40
CA SER A 64 -9.22 -74.19 6.99
C SER A 64 -7.79 -74.65 6.74
N GLN A 65 -7.52 -75.12 5.53
CA GLN A 65 -6.36 -75.97 5.26
C GLN A 65 -5.09 -75.19 4.91
N GLY A 66 -3.94 -75.80 5.23
CA GLY A 66 -2.87 -76.02 4.24
C GLY A 66 -2.34 -74.80 3.50
N SER A 67 -1.33 -74.16 4.09
CA SER A 67 -0.17 -73.53 3.44
C SER A 67 -0.28 -73.15 1.96
N ARG A 68 -0.25 -71.84 1.69
CA ARG A 68 0.45 -71.33 0.50
C ARG A 68 1.44 -70.26 0.97
N SER A 69 2.71 -70.49 0.66
CA SER A 69 3.85 -69.68 1.11
C SER A 69 3.63 -68.19 0.87
N GLN A 70 3.61 -67.38 1.94
CA GLN A 70 3.94 -65.97 1.78
C GLN A 70 5.42 -65.88 1.35
N PRO A 71 5.78 -65.01 0.39
CA PRO A 71 7.17 -64.75 0.10
C PRO A 71 7.85 -64.19 1.35
N ALA A 72 9.16 -64.41 1.48
CA ALA A 72 9.95 -63.74 2.51
C ALA A 72 9.68 -62.24 2.44
N ARG A 73 9.16 -61.67 3.54
CA ARG A 73 9.02 -60.21 3.63
C ARG A 73 10.41 -59.61 3.55
N ASP A 74 10.51 -58.51 2.82
CA ASP A 74 11.74 -57.80 2.57
C ASP A 74 12.30 -57.22 3.89
N LYS A 75 13.18 -58.00 4.54
CA LYS A 75 13.82 -57.67 5.82
C LYS A 75 14.87 -56.58 5.68
N ASP A 76 15.17 -56.13 4.46
CA ASP A 76 16.19 -55.11 4.19
C ASP A 76 15.78 -53.74 4.75
N TYR A 77 14.48 -53.51 5.02
CA TYR A 77 13.96 -52.23 5.53
C TYR A 77 13.38 -52.30 6.96
N TYR A 78 12.81 -53.43 7.38
CA TYR A 78 12.25 -53.56 8.73
C TYR A 78 12.26 -55.00 9.24
N ASP A 79 12.81 -55.21 10.44
CA ASP A 79 12.85 -56.50 11.11
C ASP A 79 12.54 -56.34 12.61
N PRO A 80 11.35 -56.76 13.09
CA PRO A 80 11.02 -56.71 14.50
C PRO A 80 11.86 -57.70 15.33
N ASP A 81 12.38 -58.75 14.69
CA ASP A 81 13.09 -59.87 15.31
C ASP A 81 14.61 -59.80 15.06
N GLN A 82 15.15 -58.61 14.74
CA GLN A 82 16.58 -58.36 14.57
C GLN A 82 17.38 -58.77 15.82
N ASP A 83 18.56 -59.37 15.61
CA ASP A 83 19.44 -59.80 16.71
C ASP A 83 19.76 -58.67 17.69
N GLU A 84 19.66 -58.97 18.98
CA GLU A 84 19.87 -58.00 20.03
C GLU A 84 21.33 -57.53 20.13
N ALA A 85 22.32 -58.37 19.83
CA ALA A 85 23.72 -57.97 19.92
C ALA A 85 24.13 -57.04 18.76
N GLU A 86 23.69 -57.34 17.54
CA GLU A 86 23.80 -56.45 16.38
C GLU A 86 23.12 -55.10 16.66
N ARG A 87 21.85 -55.13 17.09
CA ARG A 87 21.08 -53.93 17.42
C ARG A 87 21.70 -53.12 18.57
N ARG A 88 22.32 -53.77 19.55
CA ARG A 88 23.10 -53.10 20.62
C ARG A 88 24.35 -52.44 20.04
N ARG A 89 25.07 -53.09 19.12
CA ARG A 89 26.26 -52.54 18.44
C ARG A 89 25.94 -51.29 17.61
N ILE A 90 24.89 -51.33 16.78
CA ILE A 90 24.48 -50.20 15.93
C ILE A 90 24.06 -49.00 16.77
N ARG A 91 23.19 -49.19 17.77
CA ARG A 91 22.79 -48.13 18.71
C ARG A 91 23.95 -47.55 19.51
N LYS A 92 24.99 -48.36 19.81
CA LYS A 92 26.22 -47.85 20.43
C LYS A 92 26.96 -46.95 19.45
N GLY A 93 27.21 -47.41 18.22
CA GLY A 93 27.91 -46.64 17.18
C GLY A 93 27.27 -45.28 16.91
N LEU A 94 25.94 -45.22 16.72
CA LEU A 94 25.23 -43.95 16.49
C LEU A 94 25.32 -43.00 17.69
N ARG A 95 25.37 -43.51 18.93
CA ARG A 95 25.56 -42.71 20.14
C ARG A 95 27.01 -42.25 20.33
N ASP A 96 27.98 -43.09 20.01
CA ASP A 96 29.40 -42.73 20.00
C ASP A 96 29.62 -41.60 18.97
N LEU A 97 29.13 -41.73 17.72
CA LEU A 97 29.15 -40.64 16.73
C LEU A 97 28.45 -39.36 17.21
N THR A 98 27.34 -39.49 17.95
CA THR A 98 26.62 -38.34 18.53
C THR A 98 27.43 -37.64 19.63
N ARG A 99 28.17 -38.37 20.46
CA ARG A 99 29.10 -37.78 21.43
C ARG A 99 30.25 -37.11 20.68
N ASP A 100 30.93 -37.85 19.82
CA ASP A 100 32.16 -37.40 19.15
C ASP A 100 31.92 -36.13 18.30
N LEU A 101 30.73 -35.98 17.68
CA LEU A 101 30.29 -34.77 16.97
C LEU A 101 30.11 -33.54 17.88
N ASN A 102 29.69 -33.73 19.14
CA ASN A 102 29.49 -32.65 20.09
C ASN A 102 30.80 -32.30 20.82
N ASP A 103 31.59 -33.30 21.22
CA ASP A 103 32.87 -33.12 21.89
C ASP A 103 33.88 -32.44 20.95
N SER A 104 33.90 -32.81 19.66
CA SER A 104 34.79 -32.24 18.64
C SER A 104 34.22 -30.99 17.95
N ARG A 105 33.10 -30.42 18.44
CA ARG A 105 32.34 -29.35 17.75
C ARG A 105 33.21 -28.18 17.29
N SER A 106 34.09 -27.69 18.16
CA SER A 106 34.96 -26.54 17.90
C SER A 106 36.08 -26.83 16.89
N GLU A 107 36.53 -28.08 16.79
CA GLU A 107 37.52 -28.52 15.79
C GLU A 107 36.84 -28.66 14.41
N PHE A 108 35.67 -29.28 14.40
CA PHE A 108 34.90 -29.55 13.18
C PHE A 108 34.38 -28.27 12.51
N MET A 109 34.28 -27.14 13.21
CA MET A 109 33.98 -25.83 12.64
C MET A 109 35.14 -25.24 11.81
N GLN A 110 36.39 -25.63 12.08
CA GLN A 110 37.58 -25.00 11.46
C GLN A 110 37.64 -25.22 9.94
N ALA A 111 38.18 -24.24 9.21
CA ALA A 111 38.40 -24.36 7.76
C ALA A 111 39.27 -25.59 7.42
N GLY A 112 38.96 -26.27 6.32
CA GLY A 112 39.63 -27.52 5.90
C GLY A 112 39.25 -28.78 6.67
N ASN A 113 38.75 -28.69 7.90
CA ASN A 113 38.35 -29.88 8.68
C ASN A 113 37.11 -30.57 8.07
N SER A 114 37.21 -31.88 7.81
CA SER A 114 36.16 -32.70 7.17
C SER A 114 35.32 -33.52 8.17
N GLY A 115 35.49 -33.34 9.48
CA GLY A 115 34.88 -34.14 10.54
C GLY A 115 33.37 -34.35 10.39
N ILE A 116 32.60 -33.27 10.19
CA ILE A 116 31.13 -33.31 9.99
C ILE A 116 30.75 -34.25 8.84
N LYS A 117 31.46 -34.16 7.71
CA LYS A 117 31.25 -35.05 6.55
C LYS A 117 31.54 -36.50 6.92
N SER A 118 32.67 -36.76 7.58
CA SER A 118 33.05 -38.12 8.00
C SER A 118 32.06 -38.75 9.00
N THR A 119 31.41 -37.93 9.84
CA THR A 119 30.36 -38.37 10.76
C THR A 119 29.09 -38.76 10.01
N ILE A 120 28.70 -38.00 8.98
CA ILE A 120 27.56 -38.34 8.11
C ILE A 120 27.85 -39.60 7.30
N GLU A 121 29.07 -39.77 6.78
CA GLU A 121 29.48 -40.98 6.05
C GLU A 121 29.40 -42.23 6.94
N LYS A 122 29.94 -42.17 8.17
CA LYS A 122 29.83 -43.25 9.18
C LYS A 122 28.39 -43.48 9.67
N ALA A 123 27.56 -42.45 9.72
CA ALA A 123 26.14 -42.59 10.04
C ALA A 123 25.42 -43.38 8.95
N ASN A 124 25.64 -43.03 7.67
CA ASN A 124 25.10 -43.76 6.52
C ASN A 124 25.54 -45.23 6.48
N GLU A 125 26.78 -45.55 6.86
CA GLU A 125 27.25 -46.94 7.01
C GLU A 125 26.44 -47.69 8.10
N LEU A 126 26.30 -47.10 9.29
CA LEU A 126 25.54 -47.70 10.40
C LEU A 126 24.04 -47.80 10.10
N PHE A 127 23.48 -46.87 9.33
CA PHE A 127 22.07 -46.83 8.97
C PHE A 127 21.62 -48.06 8.17
N GLN A 128 22.51 -48.67 7.38
CA GLN A 128 22.21 -49.90 6.63
C GLN A 128 21.76 -51.06 7.53
N GLY A 129 22.24 -51.10 8.78
CA GLY A 129 21.82 -52.09 9.79
C GLY A 129 20.58 -51.71 10.59
N VAL A 130 20.04 -50.49 10.45
CA VAL A 130 18.91 -50.01 11.25
C VAL A 130 17.60 -50.58 10.71
N LYS A 131 17.16 -51.73 11.26
CA LYS A 131 15.89 -52.38 10.87
C LYS A 131 14.71 -52.05 11.78
N GLN A 132 14.84 -51.09 12.71
CA GLN A 132 13.79 -50.71 13.67
C GLN A 132 13.60 -49.19 13.81
N THR A 133 12.33 -48.76 13.81
CA THR A 133 11.92 -47.35 13.83
C THR A 133 12.39 -46.59 15.07
N SER A 134 12.48 -47.24 16.24
CA SER A 134 13.00 -46.60 17.46
C SER A 134 14.46 -46.18 17.33
N ASP A 135 15.24 -46.91 16.54
CA ASP A 135 16.69 -46.75 16.46
C ASP A 135 17.04 -45.72 15.36
N ALA A 136 16.24 -45.67 14.30
CA ALA A 136 16.24 -44.58 13.32
C ALA A 136 16.00 -43.19 13.94
N THR A 137 15.36 -43.09 15.12
CA THR A 137 15.23 -41.80 15.84
C THR A 137 16.55 -41.28 16.41
N ILE A 138 17.53 -42.16 16.64
CA ILE A 138 18.88 -41.77 17.11
C ILE A 138 19.66 -41.18 15.94
N ASP A 139 19.63 -41.87 14.80
CA ASP A 139 20.22 -41.40 13.54
C ASP A 139 19.61 -40.08 13.06
N SER A 140 18.28 -39.98 13.03
CA SER A 140 17.56 -38.74 12.68
C SER A 140 18.01 -37.54 13.52
N ARG A 141 18.33 -37.77 14.81
CA ARG A 141 18.85 -36.72 15.70
C ARG A 141 20.29 -36.35 15.38
N LEU A 142 21.14 -37.35 15.10
CA LEU A 142 22.52 -37.15 14.67
C LEU A 142 22.60 -36.30 13.38
N LEU A 143 21.75 -36.62 12.39
CA LEU A 143 21.66 -35.88 11.13
C LEU A 143 21.20 -34.42 11.34
N VAL A 144 20.22 -34.17 12.21
CA VAL A 144 19.80 -32.79 12.55
C VAL A 144 20.92 -32.01 13.24
N SER A 145 21.66 -32.63 14.17
CA SER A 145 22.82 -31.99 14.82
C SER A 145 23.97 -31.72 13.85
N ALA A 146 24.23 -32.62 12.91
CA ALA A 146 25.23 -32.43 11.87
C ALA A 146 24.83 -31.33 10.86
N ALA A 147 23.54 -31.20 10.56
CA ALA A 147 23.00 -30.14 9.70
C ALA A 147 23.09 -28.74 10.35
N ASP A 148 22.76 -28.60 11.64
CA ASP A 148 22.98 -27.35 12.41
C ASP A 148 24.45 -26.92 12.35
N LEU A 149 25.36 -27.86 12.59
CA LEU A 149 26.79 -27.59 12.60
C LEU A 149 27.33 -27.26 11.21
N GLY A 150 26.86 -27.97 10.18
CA GLY A 150 27.19 -27.71 8.77
C GLY A 150 26.69 -26.33 8.30
N TYR A 151 25.49 -25.92 8.69
CA TYR A 151 24.97 -24.58 8.41
C TYR A 151 25.82 -23.50 9.09
N LYS A 152 26.08 -23.64 10.40
CA LYS A 152 26.91 -22.69 11.17
C LYS A 152 28.34 -22.59 10.61
N LYS A 153 28.95 -23.72 10.23
CA LYS A 153 30.25 -23.73 9.55
C LYS A 153 30.20 -23.02 8.20
N THR A 154 29.15 -23.24 7.40
CA THR A 154 29.00 -22.58 6.09
C THR A 154 28.84 -21.07 6.26
N ALA A 155 28.04 -20.62 7.23
CA ALA A 155 27.91 -19.20 7.56
C ALA A 155 29.26 -18.55 7.93
N GLN A 156 30.04 -19.20 8.81
CA GLN A 156 31.37 -18.71 9.20
C GLN A 156 32.36 -18.69 8.02
N LEU A 157 32.34 -19.71 7.15
CA LEU A 157 33.23 -19.75 5.97
C LEU A 157 32.85 -18.73 4.89
N VAL A 158 31.59 -18.32 4.79
CA VAL A 158 31.10 -17.34 3.79
C VAL A 158 31.20 -15.90 4.30
N LEU A 159 30.99 -15.66 5.60
CA LEU A 159 30.92 -14.32 6.19
C LEU A 159 32.20 -13.90 6.93
N GLY A 160 33.13 -14.83 7.16
CA GLY A 160 34.38 -14.57 7.89
C GLY A 160 34.21 -14.77 9.40
N ASP A 161 34.88 -13.94 10.19
CA ASP A 161 34.77 -14.04 11.65
C ASP A 161 33.32 -13.77 12.10
N ALA A 162 32.84 -14.58 13.04
CA ALA A 162 31.43 -14.63 13.42
C ALA A 162 30.95 -13.34 14.09
N SER A 163 31.87 -12.44 14.49
CA SER A 163 31.61 -11.09 14.99
C SER A 163 30.81 -10.19 14.03
N ALA A 164 30.72 -10.53 12.73
CA ALA A 164 29.86 -9.85 11.76
C ALA A 164 28.40 -10.33 11.78
N GLY A 165 28.10 -11.45 12.44
CA GLY A 165 26.76 -12.02 12.60
C GLY A 165 26.17 -11.70 13.97
N ILE A 166 24.85 -11.46 14.02
CA ILE A 166 24.12 -11.38 15.29
C ILE A 166 23.71 -12.81 15.68
N ASP A 167 24.33 -13.36 16.73
CA ASP A 167 23.77 -14.53 17.40
C ASP A 167 22.44 -14.13 18.05
N VAL A 168 21.35 -14.77 17.62
CA VAL A 168 19.98 -14.38 18.02
C VAL A 168 19.73 -14.74 19.48
N ASP A 169 20.25 -15.86 19.97
CA ASP A 169 20.04 -16.31 21.35
C ASP A 169 20.87 -15.46 22.32
N GLU A 170 22.11 -15.10 21.94
CA GLU A 170 22.94 -14.17 22.72
C GLU A 170 22.35 -12.75 22.72
N PHE A 171 21.86 -12.26 21.57
CA PHE A 171 21.23 -10.94 21.45
C PHE A 171 19.94 -10.85 22.26
N VAL A 172 19.05 -11.85 22.17
CA VAL A 172 17.83 -11.92 22.97
C VAL A 172 18.16 -12.01 24.47
N SER A 173 19.16 -12.81 24.85
CA SER A 173 19.63 -12.90 26.23
C SER A 173 20.15 -11.55 26.76
N LYS A 174 20.95 -10.82 25.97
CA LYS A 174 21.43 -9.47 26.32
C LYS A 174 20.28 -8.46 26.42
N CYS A 175 19.31 -8.50 25.51
CA CYS A 175 18.10 -7.67 25.58
C CYS A 175 17.25 -7.98 26.83
N ILE A 176 17.08 -9.25 27.20
CA ILE A 176 16.41 -9.66 28.45
C ILE A 176 17.16 -9.13 29.67
N THR A 177 18.49 -9.27 29.72
CA THR A 177 19.32 -8.74 30.81
C THR A 177 19.19 -7.22 30.92
N PHE A 178 19.26 -6.50 29.79
CA PHE A 178 19.11 -5.04 29.76
C PHE A 178 17.72 -4.58 30.24
N MET A 179 16.66 -5.26 29.81
CA MET A 179 15.28 -4.98 30.24
C MET A 179 15.02 -5.30 31.72
N ARG A 180 15.74 -6.27 32.30
CA ARG A 180 15.70 -6.60 33.73
C ARG A 180 16.57 -5.67 34.59
N GLN A 181 17.44 -4.86 33.99
CA GLN A 181 18.30 -3.86 34.67
C GLN A 181 17.70 -2.44 34.64
N ALA A 182 16.46 -2.26 34.19
CA ALA A 182 15.80 -0.96 34.14
C ALA A 182 15.65 -0.33 35.56
N PRO A 183 15.92 0.98 35.74
CA PRO A 183 15.76 1.64 37.04
C PRO A 183 14.32 1.57 37.57
N ALA A 184 14.15 1.42 38.89
CA ALA A 184 12.85 1.20 39.53
C ALA A 184 11.82 2.31 39.24
N ASP A 185 12.26 3.56 39.08
CA ASP A 185 11.39 4.69 38.72
C ASP A 185 10.83 4.61 37.28
N SER A 186 11.29 3.66 36.48
CA SER A 186 10.85 3.41 35.08
C SER A 186 9.63 2.48 34.98
N GLN A 187 8.81 2.39 36.04
CA GLN A 187 7.54 1.64 36.02
C GLN A 187 6.45 2.38 35.23
N SER A 188 6.58 2.40 33.90
CA SER A 188 5.48 2.75 33.02
C SER A 188 4.31 1.77 33.22
N THR A 189 3.09 2.28 33.41
CA THR A 189 1.89 1.46 33.67
C THR A 189 1.65 0.44 32.55
N VAL A 190 1.87 -0.85 32.84
CA VAL A 190 1.67 -1.93 31.86
C VAL A 190 0.17 -2.09 31.58
N PRO A 191 -0.31 -1.91 30.33
CA PRO A 191 -1.69 -2.24 29.98
C PRO A 191 -1.82 -3.78 29.95
N SER A 192 -2.24 -4.38 31.05
CA SER A 192 -2.31 -5.84 31.22
C SER A 192 -3.39 -6.47 30.33
N SER A 193 -3.04 -6.73 29.07
CA SER A 193 -3.96 -7.26 28.05
C SER A 193 -4.11 -8.79 28.09
N THR A 194 -3.70 -9.45 29.18
CA THR A 194 -3.98 -10.87 29.48
C THR A 194 -3.90 -11.16 30.98
N GLN A 195 -4.99 -10.91 31.71
CA GLN A 195 -5.23 -11.59 33.00
C GLN A 195 -6.52 -12.41 32.96
N HIS A 196 -6.34 -13.73 32.97
CA HIS A 196 -7.40 -14.66 33.31
C HIS A 196 -7.79 -14.47 34.78
N ARG A 197 -9.10 -14.42 35.08
CA ARG A 197 -9.57 -14.51 36.46
C ARG A 197 -9.11 -15.81 37.11
N ARG A 198 -8.29 -15.70 38.17
CA ARG A 198 -8.40 -16.53 39.37
C ARG A 198 -8.47 -15.62 40.57
N ALA A 199 -9.40 -15.89 41.47
CA ALA A 199 -9.48 -15.19 42.75
C ALA A 199 -8.55 -15.89 43.75
N ALA A 200 -7.69 -15.13 44.40
CA ALA A 200 -7.00 -15.54 45.62
C ALA A 200 -7.54 -14.70 46.79
N ARG A 201 -7.62 -15.30 47.97
CA ARG A 201 -7.72 -14.57 49.24
C ARG A 201 -6.29 -14.29 49.74
N PRO A 202 -6.07 -13.23 50.52
CA PRO A 202 -4.75 -12.99 51.11
C PRO A 202 -4.45 -14.08 52.16
N ALA A 203 -3.29 -14.71 52.02
CA ALA A 203 -2.60 -15.46 53.06
C ALA A 203 -1.12 -15.51 52.70
N ASP A 204 -0.32 -14.94 53.59
CA ASP A 204 1.05 -15.25 53.96
C ASP A 204 2.21 -15.18 52.92
N ASP A 205 3.30 -14.67 53.46
CA ASP A 205 4.61 -14.37 52.89
C ASP A 205 5.41 -15.65 52.60
N ASP A 206 5.88 -15.80 51.36
CA ASP A 206 7.13 -16.48 51.00
C ASP A 206 7.54 -16.05 49.57
N GLY A 207 8.84 -16.09 49.26
CA GLY A 207 9.43 -15.36 48.13
C GLY A 207 9.33 -15.99 46.72
N GLU A 208 9.83 -15.23 45.74
CA GLU A 208 10.22 -15.67 44.38
C GLU A 208 9.12 -16.07 43.36
N ASP A 209 8.15 -15.17 43.07
CA ASP A 209 7.57 -15.06 41.70
C ASP A 209 7.16 -13.61 41.34
N ASN A 210 8.15 -12.73 41.20
CA ASN A 210 7.93 -11.39 40.62
C ASN A 210 8.01 -11.47 39.08
N GLY A 211 7.01 -12.14 38.49
CA GLY A 211 7.08 -12.76 37.17
C GLY A 211 7.40 -11.86 35.97
N ASP A 212 8.56 -12.11 35.35
CA ASP A 212 8.93 -11.94 33.93
C ASP A 212 8.55 -10.65 33.17
N ALA A 213 8.30 -9.55 33.89
CA ALA A 213 7.95 -8.25 33.32
C ALA A 213 9.16 -7.53 32.67
N LEU A 214 9.53 -7.94 31.46
CA LEU A 214 10.56 -7.28 30.65
C LEU A 214 10.16 -5.82 30.34
N ASN A 215 11.00 -4.85 30.72
CA ASN A 215 10.75 -3.43 30.48
C ASN A 215 11.05 -3.02 29.03
N TRP A 216 10.10 -3.28 28.14
CA TRP A 216 10.18 -2.94 26.71
C TRP A 216 10.26 -1.43 26.42
N ASP A 217 9.74 -0.57 27.29
CA ASP A 217 9.81 0.89 27.11
C ASP A 217 11.24 1.40 27.36
N TRP A 218 11.93 0.86 28.37
CA TRP A 218 13.35 1.12 28.63
C TRP A 218 14.23 0.71 27.44
N LEU A 219 14.05 -0.51 26.91
CA LEU A 219 14.75 -0.96 25.69
C LEU A 219 14.38 -0.11 24.47
N GLY A 220 13.12 0.25 24.31
CA GLY A 220 12.63 1.09 23.22
C GLY A 220 13.29 2.46 23.20
N ARG A 221 13.41 3.13 24.36
CA ARG A 221 14.11 4.42 24.49
C ARG A 221 15.61 4.30 24.21
N ALA A 222 16.26 3.25 24.71
CA ALA A 222 17.69 3.02 24.48
C ALA A 222 18.03 2.69 23.02
N ALA A 223 17.15 1.96 22.31
CA ALA A 223 17.32 1.65 20.89
C ALA A 223 16.94 2.82 19.96
N SER A 224 16.11 3.77 20.43
CA SER A 224 15.63 4.93 19.66
C SER A 224 16.64 6.08 19.67
N PHE A 225 17.85 5.85 19.13
CA PHE A 225 18.89 6.88 19.03
C PHE A 225 18.40 8.09 18.21
N CYS A 226 18.40 9.28 18.84
CA CYS A 226 17.92 10.54 18.28
C CYS A 226 18.72 11.12 17.09
N SER A 227 19.60 10.34 16.45
CA SER A 227 20.56 10.81 15.44
C SER A 227 20.96 9.74 14.42
N ASN A 228 20.05 8.82 14.07
CA ASN A 228 20.28 7.93 12.94
C ASN A 228 20.02 8.68 11.61
N ALA A 229 21.05 8.82 10.78
CA ALA A 229 20.97 9.54 9.50
C ALA A 229 20.24 8.76 8.38
N ARG A 230 19.76 7.54 8.66
CA ARG A 230 18.85 6.78 7.80
C ARG A 230 17.48 6.69 8.45
N PRO A 231 16.37 6.86 7.69
CA PRO A 231 15.04 6.50 8.17
C PRO A 231 15.01 5.05 8.66
N SER A 232 14.23 4.78 9.70
CA SER A 232 14.02 3.41 10.18
C SER A 232 13.18 2.62 9.17
N VAL A 233 13.85 2.02 8.17
CA VAL A 233 13.21 1.10 7.23
C VAL A 233 12.67 -0.07 8.03
N PRO A 234 11.34 -0.34 8.03
CA PRO A 234 10.82 -1.52 8.71
C PRO A 234 11.42 -2.77 8.07
N GLY A 235 11.82 -3.75 8.88
CA GLY A 235 12.55 -4.96 8.45
C GLY A 235 11.75 -5.95 7.58
N PHE A 236 10.69 -5.47 6.92
CA PHE A 236 9.81 -6.18 6.02
C PHE A 236 9.15 -5.15 5.09
N LEU A 237 9.35 -5.31 3.78
CA LEU A 237 8.52 -4.68 2.76
C LEU A 237 7.09 -5.23 2.91
N LEU A 238 6.16 -4.42 3.41
CA LEU A 238 4.76 -4.81 3.67
C LEU A 238 3.91 -4.82 2.38
N GLY A 239 4.45 -5.42 1.32
CA GLY A 239 3.92 -5.24 -0.04
C GLY A 239 4.17 -3.82 -0.54
N PRO A 240 3.21 -3.20 -1.27
CA PRO A 240 3.36 -1.84 -1.74
C PRO A 240 3.50 -0.83 -0.59
N LEU A 241 4.30 0.21 -0.82
CA LEU A 241 4.61 1.27 0.14
C LEU A 241 3.37 2.09 0.50
N SER A 242 2.38 2.10 -0.39
CA SER A 242 1.05 2.70 -0.23
C SER A 242 0.10 1.96 0.74
N VAL A 243 0.47 0.81 1.32
CA VAL A 243 -0.38 0.08 2.28
C VAL A 243 -0.56 0.88 3.59
N GLN A 244 -1.73 1.51 3.73
CA GLN A 244 -2.16 2.08 5.00
C GLN A 244 -2.15 1.01 6.10
N LYS A 245 -1.41 1.25 7.20
CA LYS A 245 -1.44 0.39 8.38
C LYS A 245 -2.88 0.25 8.86
N ARG A 246 -3.42 -0.99 8.79
CA ARG A 246 -4.77 -1.32 9.25
C ARG A 246 -4.91 -1.02 10.76
N THR A 247 -5.41 0.17 11.09
CA THR A 247 -5.81 0.52 12.46
C THR A 247 -6.86 -0.48 12.91
N ARG A 248 -6.48 -1.38 13.83
CA ARG A 248 -7.32 -2.47 14.29
C ARG A 248 -8.53 -1.89 15.02
N GLN A 249 -9.67 -1.78 14.34
CA GLN A 249 -10.91 -1.30 14.95
C GLN A 249 -11.17 -2.10 16.23
N GLN A 250 -11.35 -1.40 17.35
CA GLN A 250 -11.77 -2.06 18.58
C GLN A 250 -13.12 -2.70 18.31
N ALA A 251 -13.23 -4.01 18.54
CA ALA A 251 -14.46 -4.75 18.30
C ALA A 251 -15.53 -4.27 19.28
N VAL A 252 -16.33 -3.29 18.85
CA VAL A 252 -17.48 -2.77 19.60
C VAL A 252 -18.37 -3.96 19.91
N ARG A 253 -18.46 -4.30 21.20
CA ARG A 253 -19.02 -5.54 21.70
C ARG A 253 -20.55 -5.52 21.56
N ARG A 254 -21.04 -5.72 20.33
CA ARG A 254 -22.47 -5.81 20.02
C ARG A 254 -23.16 -6.70 21.05
N VAL A 255 -24.31 -6.25 21.54
CA VAL A 255 -25.11 -7.01 22.50
C VAL A 255 -25.36 -8.40 21.90
N ARG A 256 -25.02 -9.44 22.66
CA ARG A 256 -25.07 -10.82 22.19
C ARG A 256 -26.51 -11.20 21.85
N GLU A 257 -26.82 -11.23 20.56
CA GLU A 257 -28.16 -11.61 20.09
C GLU A 257 -28.53 -12.99 20.64
N ARG A 258 -29.72 -13.06 21.26
CA ARG A 258 -30.34 -14.33 21.62
C ARG A 258 -30.91 -14.93 20.35
N ILE A 259 -30.17 -15.86 19.75
CA ILE A 259 -30.71 -16.77 18.74
C ILE A 259 -31.88 -17.52 19.40
N ASP A 260 -33.07 -17.36 18.83
CA ASP A 260 -34.26 -18.08 19.26
C ASP A 260 -34.18 -19.54 18.76
N PRO A 261 -34.15 -20.55 19.64
CA PRO A 261 -34.01 -21.95 19.24
C PRO A 261 -35.24 -22.50 18.51
N SER A 262 -36.36 -21.77 18.44
CA SER A 262 -37.54 -22.16 17.64
C SER A 262 -37.39 -21.84 16.15
N ARG A 263 -36.40 -21.02 15.75
CA ARG A 263 -36.21 -20.59 14.36
C ARG A 263 -35.07 -21.38 13.71
N ALA A 264 -35.38 -22.12 12.64
CA ALA A 264 -34.38 -22.80 11.83
C ALA A 264 -33.41 -21.76 11.21
N VAL A 265 -32.12 -21.89 11.52
CA VAL A 265 -31.08 -20.99 11.01
C VAL A 265 -30.69 -21.43 9.59
N ALA A 266 -31.28 -20.78 8.60
CA ALA A 266 -30.77 -20.82 7.23
C ALA A 266 -29.42 -20.06 7.17
N PRO A 267 -28.46 -20.49 6.33
CA PRO A 267 -27.32 -19.64 5.99
C PRO A 267 -27.83 -18.37 5.32
N GLN A 268 -27.26 -17.22 5.71
CA GLN A 268 -27.67 -15.93 5.20
C GLN A 268 -26.82 -15.61 3.97
N ASP A 269 -27.44 -15.56 2.79
CA ASP A 269 -26.76 -15.19 1.54
C ASP A 269 -26.18 -13.78 1.66
N LEU A 270 -24.85 -13.69 1.58
CA LEU A 270 -24.11 -12.44 1.47
C LEU A 270 -24.35 -11.88 0.07
N GLN A 271 -24.85 -10.64 -0.03
CA GLN A 271 -25.00 -9.96 -1.31
C GLN A 271 -23.71 -9.20 -1.63
N ASP A 272 -23.40 -8.95 -2.91
CA ASP A 272 -22.12 -8.33 -3.32
C ASP A 272 -21.85 -6.93 -2.70
N LYS A 273 -22.90 -6.28 -2.18
CA LYS A 273 -22.85 -5.00 -1.45
C LYS A 273 -22.39 -5.13 0.01
N ASP A 274 -22.52 -6.32 0.59
CA ASP A 274 -22.19 -6.65 1.99
C ASP A 274 -20.73 -7.17 2.10
N LEU A 275 -20.08 -7.39 0.96
CA LEU A 275 -18.63 -7.47 0.83
C LEU A 275 -18.07 -6.04 0.84
N ASP A 276 -17.20 -5.72 1.81
CA ASP A 276 -16.35 -4.54 1.72
C ASP A 276 -15.60 -4.56 0.36
N ARG A 277 -15.66 -3.47 -0.41
CA ARG A 277 -14.87 -3.33 -1.65
C ARG A 277 -13.38 -3.16 -1.35
N GLN A 278 -12.74 -4.28 -1.01
CA GLN A 278 -11.28 -4.41 -0.82
C GLN A 278 -10.53 -4.49 -2.17
N GLU A 279 -11.10 -3.89 -3.22
CA GLU A 279 -10.62 -3.89 -4.60
C GLU A 279 -9.22 -3.24 -4.71
N THR A 280 -8.88 -2.33 -3.79
CA THR A 280 -7.66 -1.51 -3.77
C THR A 280 -6.44 -2.16 -3.12
N SER A 281 -6.52 -3.40 -2.59
CA SER A 281 -5.38 -4.04 -1.90
C SER A 281 -4.99 -5.44 -2.40
N ASN A 282 -5.65 -5.98 -3.42
CA ASN A 282 -5.32 -7.30 -3.96
C ASN A 282 -4.27 -7.18 -5.07
N LEU A 283 -3.05 -7.69 -4.81
CA LEU A 283 -1.94 -7.72 -5.77
C LEU A 283 -2.35 -8.25 -7.15
N THR A 284 -3.13 -9.32 -7.19
CA THR A 284 -3.66 -9.92 -8.43
C THR A 284 -4.55 -8.95 -9.23
N THR A 285 -5.35 -8.13 -8.55
CA THR A 285 -6.19 -7.11 -9.19
C THR A 285 -5.33 -6.00 -9.79
N MET A 286 -4.33 -5.51 -9.04
CA MET A 286 -3.39 -4.49 -9.53
C MET A 286 -2.59 -4.98 -10.73
N CYS A 287 -2.01 -6.18 -10.66
CA CYS A 287 -1.31 -6.80 -11.79
C CYS A 287 -2.25 -6.99 -13.00
N GLY A 288 -3.50 -7.43 -12.80
CA GLY A 288 -4.50 -7.53 -13.86
C GLY A 288 -4.82 -6.20 -14.53
N SER A 289 -4.99 -5.13 -13.73
CA SER A 289 -5.20 -3.77 -14.22
C SER A 289 -3.99 -3.22 -14.98
N ILE A 290 -2.76 -3.48 -14.51
CA ILE A 290 -1.52 -3.03 -15.17
C ILE A 290 -1.31 -3.76 -16.51
N ASN A 291 -1.56 -5.07 -16.57
CA ASN A 291 -1.51 -5.81 -17.83
C ASN A 291 -2.59 -5.34 -18.82
N GLY A 292 -3.81 -5.10 -18.32
CA GLY A 292 -4.90 -4.51 -19.11
C GLY A 292 -4.65 -3.07 -19.55
N LEU A 293 -3.81 -2.32 -18.84
CA LEU A 293 -3.32 -0.99 -19.24
C LEU A 293 -2.27 -1.13 -20.34
N LEU A 294 -1.24 -1.96 -20.16
CA LEU A 294 -0.19 -2.17 -21.17
C LEU A 294 -0.79 -2.60 -22.52
N ALA A 295 -1.70 -3.58 -22.52
CA ALA A 295 -2.35 -4.04 -23.74
C ALA A 295 -3.20 -2.94 -24.43
N LYS A 296 -3.79 -2.01 -23.66
CA LYS A 296 -4.48 -0.84 -24.23
C LYS A 296 -3.48 0.17 -24.80
N THR A 297 -2.40 0.47 -24.08
CA THR A 297 -1.36 1.40 -24.54
C THR A 297 -0.68 0.89 -25.81
N GLN A 298 -0.31 -0.39 -25.85
CA GLN A 298 0.32 -1.01 -27.02
C GLN A 298 -0.60 -0.96 -28.24
N ASN A 299 -1.85 -1.44 -28.11
CA ASN A 299 -2.81 -1.41 -29.22
C ASN A 299 -3.13 0.03 -29.66
N HIS A 300 -3.45 0.94 -28.74
CA HIS A 300 -3.83 2.32 -29.08
C HIS A 300 -2.70 3.11 -29.73
N GLY A 301 -1.45 2.89 -29.29
CA GLY A 301 -0.26 3.43 -29.93
C GLY A 301 -0.10 2.90 -31.34
N GLN A 302 -0.13 1.58 -31.54
CA GLN A 302 -0.03 0.95 -32.86
C GLN A 302 -1.15 1.43 -33.81
N ASP A 303 -2.41 1.39 -33.37
CA ASP A 303 -3.59 1.86 -34.12
C ASP A 303 -3.46 3.33 -34.57
N THR A 304 -2.76 4.16 -33.79
CA THR A 304 -2.62 5.60 -34.06
C THR A 304 -1.40 5.91 -34.90
N VAL A 305 -0.29 5.17 -34.71
CA VAL A 305 0.86 5.15 -35.62
C VAL A 305 0.40 4.73 -37.02
N GLU A 306 -0.29 3.60 -37.17
CA GLU A 306 -0.76 3.11 -38.48
C GLU A 306 -1.74 4.09 -39.14
N ARG A 307 -2.63 4.73 -38.36
CA ARG A 307 -3.54 5.78 -38.85
C ARG A 307 -2.80 7.05 -39.31
N GLN A 308 -1.73 7.45 -38.62
CA GLN A 308 -0.94 8.62 -38.99
C GLN A 308 -0.07 8.35 -40.22
N LEU A 309 0.54 7.16 -40.32
CA LEU A 309 1.35 6.76 -41.47
C LEU A 309 0.49 6.56 -42.73
N SER A 310 -0.67 5.90 -42.62
CA SER A 310 -1.61 5.71 -43.75
C SER A 310 -2.32 6.99 -44.21
N ALA A 311 -2.23 8.08 -43.45
CA ALA A 311 -2.68 9.41 -43.88
C ALA A 311 -1.62 10.17 -44.71
N LEU A 312 -0.38 9.68 -44.78
CA LEU A 312 0.68 10.30 -45.60
C LEU A 312 0.51 9.91 -47.07
N GLN A 313 0.67 10.89 -47.97
CA GLN A 313 0.51 10.69 -49.42
C GLN A 313 1.76 10.12 -50.11
N ALA A 314 2.80 9.79 -49.35
CA ALA A 314 4.07 9.25 -49.80
C ALA A 314 4.64 8.30 -48.72
N GLU A 315 5.50 7.37 -49.15
CA GLU A 315 6.28 6.51 -48.24
C GLU A 315 7.01 7.37 -47.18
N PRO A 316 6.78 7.16 -45.87
CA PRO A 316 7.47 7.90 -44.82
C PRO A 316 8.96 7.52 -44.77
N SER A 317 9.83 8.49 -44.47
CA SER A 317 11.23 8.16 -44.18
C SER A 317 11.36 7.50 -42.80
N ASP A 318 12.45 6.75 -42.58
CA ASP A 318 12.73 6.09 -41.29
C ASP A 318 12.73 7.09 -40.11
N GLU A 319 13.21 8.32 -40.33
CA GLU A 319 13.17 9.40 -39.33
C GLU A 319 11.73 9.85 -39.00
N GLN A 320 10.86 9.94 -40.01
CA GLN A 320 9.44 10.28 -39.83
C GLN A 320 8.68 9.15 -39.12
N LEU A 321 8.95 7.90 -39.52
CA LEU A 321 8.41 6.69 -38.91
C LEU A 321 8.80 6.61 -37.42
N GLN A 322 10.10 6.75 -37.11
CA GLN A 322 10.60 6.68 -35.74
C GLN A 322 10.11 7.85 -34.88
N LYS A 323 9.95 9.05 -35.46
CA LYS A 323 9.33 10.19 -34.79
C LYS A 323 7.86 9.91 -34.43
N VAL A 324 7.05 9.48 -35.40
CA VAL A 324 5.63 9.14 -35.19
C VAL A 324 5.47 8.04 -34.15
N MET A 325 6.31 7.00 -34.17
CA MET A 325 6.33 5.96 -33.13
C MET A 325 6.65 6.53 -31.74
N ALA A 326 7.69 7.37 -31.63
CA ALA A 326 8.09 7.99 -30.37
C ALA A 326 7.00 8.90 -29.77
N GLU A 327 6.36 9.74 -30.59
CA GLU A 327 5.24 10.62 -30.19
C GLU A 327 4.05 9.81 -29.64
N ASN A 328 3.79 8.62 -30.21
CA ASN A 328 2.71 7.73 -29.78
C ASN A 328 3.11 6.73 -28.66
N ASN A 329 4.34 6.82 -28.12
CA ASN A 329 4.88 5.92 -27.08
C ASN A 329 5.04 4.45 -27.54
N VAL A 330 5.36 4.23 -28.81
CA VAL A 330 5.64 2.93 -29.43
C VAL A 330 7.13 2.84 -29.81
N ALA A 331 7.71 1.65 -29.71
CA ALA A 331 9.05 1.35 -30.20
C ALA A 331 9.01 0.64 -31.56
N ASP A 332 10.15 0.59 -32.28
CA ASP A 332 10.24 -0.06 -33.59
C ASP A 332 9.93 -1.57 -33.58
N ASP A 333 10.16 -2.26 -32.45
CA ASP A 333 9.73 -3.64 -32.23
C ASP A 333 8.22 -3.82 -31.98
N GLY A 334 7.46 -2.71 -31.93
CA GLY A 334 6.04 -2.65 -31.63
C GLY A 334 5.70 -2.65 -30.13
N GLY A 335 6.69 -2.66 -29.24
CA GLY A 335 6.51 -2.62 -27.79
C GLY A 335 6.30 -1.21 -27.23
N VAL A 336 5.97 -1.14 -25.94
CA VAL A 336 5.85 0.13 -25.19
C VAL A 336 7.16 0.38 -24.40
N PRO A 337 7.83 1.54 -24.51
CA PRO A 337 9.08 1.80 -23.79
C PRO A 337 8.95 1.67 -22.26
N LEU A 338 9.79 0.83 -21.64
CA LEU A 338 9.69 0.44 -20.22
C LEU A 338 9.63 1.64 -19.27
N PHE A 339 10.60 2.55 -19.35
CA PHE A 339 10.68 3.66 -18.39
C PHE A 339 9.52 4.64 -18.54
N ARG A 340 9.08 4.91 -19.77
CA ARG A 340 7.95 5.80 -20.06
C ARG A 340 6.59 5.20 -19.67
N PHE A 341 6.51 3.87 -19.47
CA PHE A 341 5.35 3.19 -18.89
C PHE A 341 5.41 3.05 -17.35
N CYS A 342 6.60 2.89 -16.76
CA CYS A 342 6.75 2.59 -15.34
C CYS A 342 7.09 3.79 -14.44
N ILE A 343 7.84 4.77 -14.91
CA ILE A 343 8.31 5.90 -14.09
C ILE A 343 7.17 6.90 -13.90
N ASN A 344 6.84 7.20 -12.64
CA ASN A 344 6.01 8.34 -12.29
C ASN A 344 6.92 9.54 -11.94
N PRO A 345 6.78 10.70 -12.61
CA PRO A 345 7.69 11.83 -12.45
C PRO A 345 7.53 12.62 -11.14
N ARG A 346 6.48 12.35 -10.34
CA ARG A 346 6.27 12.97 -9.02
C ARG A 346 6.61 12.05 -7.85
N SER A 347 6.77 10.75 -8.09
CA SER A 347 6.93 9.76 -7.03
C SER A 347 7.91 8.65 -7.42
N PHE A 348 9.13 8.78 -6.90
CA PHE A 348 10.12 7.71 -6.85
C PHE A 348 9.54 6.42 -6.24
N GLY A 349 8.80 6.54 -5.13
CA GLY A 349 8.18 5.39 -4.46
C GLY A 349 7.15 4.66 -5.35
N GLN A 350 6.32 5.41 -6.09
CA GLN A 350 5.37 4.80 -7.03
C GLN A 350 6.10 4.20 -8.25
N SER A 351 7.19 4.82 -8.71
CA SER A 351 8.01 4.28 -9.80
C SER A 351 8.63 2.93 -9.43
N VAL A 352 9.10 2.77 -8.19
CA VAL A 352 9.59 1.50 -7.63
C VAL A 352 8.44 0.48 -7.52
N GLU A 353 7.25 0.87 -7.03
CA GLU A 353 6.07 -0.01 -7.02
C GLU A 353 5.70 -0.49 -8.44
N ASN A 354 5.68 0.42 -9.42
CA ASN A 354 5.29 0.13 -10.81
C ASN A 354 6.24 -0.90 -11.45
N LEU A 355 7.55 -0.71 -11.32
CA LEU A 355 8.57 -1.68 -11.76
C LEU A 355 8.42 -3.01 -11.02
N PHE A 356 8.10 -2.99 -9.73
CA PHE A 356 7.87 -4.20 -8.93
C PHE A 356 6.64 -5.00 -9.42
N TYR A 357 5.51 -4.33 -9.71
CA TYR A 357 4.33 -4.99 -10.30
C TYR A 357 4.61 -5.58 -11.69
N VAL A 358 5.35 -4.84 -12.55
CA VAL A 358 5.76 -5.35 -13.87
C VAL A 358 6.69 -6.56 -13.74
N SER A 359 7.58 -6.60 -12.73
CA SER A 359 8.44 -7.76 -12.48
C SER A 359 7.65 -9.05 -12.20
N PHE A 360 6.50 -8.97 -11.51
CA PHE A 360 5.62 -10.12 -11.33
C PHE A 360 4.94 -10.55 -12.63
N LEU A 361 4.44 -9.61 -13.43
CA LEU A 361 3.82 -9.89 -14.72
C LEU A 361 4.79 -10.55 -15.71
N VAL A 362 6.07 -10.17 -15.67
CA VAL A 362 7.15 -10.81 -16.44
C VAL A 362 7.49 -12.20 -15.89
N ARG A 363 7.63 -12.35 -14.56
CA ARG A 363 7.87 -13.65 -13.90
C ARG A 363 6.80 -14.69 -14.26
N ASP A 364 5.55 -14.24 -14.36
CA ASP A 364 4.35 -15.04 -14.60
C ASP A 364 4.01 -15.21 -16.09
N GLY A 365 4.79 -14.59 -17.00
CA GLY A 365 4.65 -14.75 -18.45
C GLY A 365 3.48 -13.99 -19.09
N LEU A 366 2.95 -12.99 -18.40
CA LEU A 366 1.89 -12.09 -18.87
C LEU A 366 2.46 -10.88 -19.64
N ILE A 367 3.73 -10.54 -19.40
CA ILE A 367 4.46 -9.48 -20.12
C ILE A 367 5.81 -10.05 -20.57
N GLY A 368 6.21 -9.73 -21.80
CA GLY A 368 7.57 -9.92 -22.29
C GLY A 368 8.39 -8.63 -22.17
N ILE A 369 9.69 -8.75 -21.90
CA ILE A 369 10.64 -7.65 -22.09
C ILE A 369 11.41 -7.94 -23.38
N SER A 370 11.52 -6.94 -24.25
CA SER A 370 12.31 -6.93 -25.47
C SER A 370 13.26 -5.73 -25.46
N VAL A 371 14.05 -5.56 -26.52
CA VAL A 371 14.98 -4.45 -26.72
C VAL A 371 14.79 -3.93 -28.15
N ASP A 372 14.57 -2.63 -28.30
CA ASP A 372 14.37 -1.98 -29.59
C ASP A 372 15.68 -1.81 -30.39
N SER A 373 15.57 -1.30 -31.63
CA SER A 373 16.74 -1.08 -32.51
C SER A 373 17.79 -0.12 -31.93
N ARG A 374 17.42 0.70 -30.93
CA ARG A 374 18.26 1.67 -30.23
C ARG A 374 18.91 1.11 -28.97
N GLY A 375 18.61 -0.15 -28.61
CA GLY A 375 19.10 -0.78 -27.38
C GLY A 375 18.25 -0.48 -26.14
N LEU A 376 17.04 0.08 -26.29
CA LEU A 376 16.18 0.48 -25.18
C LEU A 376 15.17 -0.61 -24.80
N PRO A 377 14.90 -0.83 -23.49
CA PRO A 377 14.00 -1.89 -23.05
C PRO A 377 12.52 -1.57 -23.34
N THR A 378 11.81 -2.54 -23.92
CA THR A 378 10.40 -2.45 -24.32
C THR A 378 9.55 -3.50 -23.63
N LEU A 379 8.26 -3.20 -23.43
CA LEU A 379 7.25 -4.08 -22.86
C LEU A 379 6.27 -4.56 -23.92
N HIS A 380 5.98 -5.86 -23.90
CA HIS A 380 5.03 -6.51 -24.81
C HIS A 380 3.98 -7.29 -24.03
N ALA A 381 2.70 -7.12 -24.38
CA ALA A 381 1.62 -7.93 -23.84
C ALA A 381 1.76 -9.40 -24.30
N ALA A 382 1.92 -10.32 -23.34
CA ALA A 382 2.20 -11.73 -23.62
C ALA A 382 1.07 -12.67 -23.13
N LYS A 383 1.07 -13.91 -23.65
CA LYS A 383 0.21 -14.99 -23.16
C LYS A 383 1.08 -16.05 -22.47
N PRO A 384 0.80 -16.40 -21.21
CA PRO A 384 1.64 -17.32 -20.47
C PRO A 384 1.56 -18.73 -21.04
N HIS A 385 2.70 -19.31 -21.37
CA HIS A 385 2.78 -20.68 -21.86
C HIS A 385 2.58 -21.70 -20.75
N ALA A 386 1.81 -22.76 -21.03
CA ALA A 386 1.71 -23.91 -20.13
C ALA A 386 3.11 -24.54 -19.95
N PRO A 387 3.47 -25.11 -18.77
CA PRO A 387 4.82 -25.62 -18.52
C PRO A 387 5.33 -26.64 -19.56
N SER A 388 4.43 -27.48 -20.09
CA SER A 388 4.71 -28.45 -21.16
C SER A 388 4.86 -27.83 -22.56
N GLU A 389 4.31 -26.63 -22.78
CA GLU A 389 4.49 -25.85 -24.00
C GLU A 389 5.79 -25.03 -23.94
N ALA A 390 6.05 -24.37 -22.80
CA ALA A 390 7.27 -23.62 -22.55
C ALA A 390 8.53 -24.50 -22.71
N LEU A 391 8.48 -25.74 -22.19
CA LEU A 391 9.56 -26.72 -22.36
C LEU A 391 9.75 -27.12 -23.84
N LYS A 392 8.68 -27.34 -24.59
CA LYS A 392 8.73 -27.66 -26.04
C LYS A 392 9.27 -26.49 -26.89
N LYS A 393 9.00 -25.26 -26.47
CA LYS A 393 9.48 -24.02 -27.10
C LYS A 393 10.88 -23.59 -26.63
N GLY A 394 11.50 -24.32 -25.69
CA GLY A 394 12.82 -23.99 -25.16
C GLY A 394 12.89 -22.66 -24.39
N VAL A 395 11.77 -22.19 -23.82
CA VAL A 395 11.66 -20.86 -23.20
C VAL A 395 12.52 -20.79 -21.94
N GLN A 396 13.67 -20.13 -22.02
CA GLN A 396 14.56 -19.91 -20.89
C GLN A 396 14.19 -18.64 -20.11
N LYS A 397 14.12 -18.75 -18.79
CA LYS A 397 13.90 -17.60 -17.91
C LYS A 397 15.22 -16.85 -17.71
N HIS A 398 15.34 -15.71 -18.36
CA HIS A 398 16.44 -14.78 -18.15
C HIS A 398 16.13 -13.86 -16.96
N GLN A 399 17.15 -13.49 -16.19
CA GLN A 399 17.03 -12.55 -15.07
C GLN A 399 17.85 -11.30 -15.36
N ALA A 400 17.18 -10.15 -15.43
CA ALA A 400 17.84 -8.85 -15.36
C ALA A 400 17.85 -8.37 -13.89
N ILE A 401 18.91 -7.65 -13.51
CA ILE A 401 19.00 -6.93 -12.25
C ILE A 401 19.22 -5.46 -12.60
N PHE A 402 18.39 -4.59 -12.05
CA PHE A 402 18.39 -3.15 -12.30
C PHE A 402 18.36 -2.41 -10.97
N THR A 403 19.16 -1.34 -10.86
CA THR A 403 19.22 -0.45 -9.70
C THR A 403 18.59 0.88 -10.06
N LEU A 404 17.61 1.32 -9.26
CA LEU A 404 17.01 2.64 -9.36
C LEU A 404 17.19 3.36 -8.02
N ASP A 405 18.06 4.36 -8.00
CA ASP A 405 18.12 5.37 -6.95
C ASP A 405 17.42 6.67 -7.39
N PHE A 406 17.41 7.67 -6.52
CA PHE A 406 16.68 8.91 -6.75
C PHE A 406 17.30 9.77 -7.86
N GLU A 407 18.62 9.74 -7.99
CA GLU A 407 19.38 10.46 -9.03
C GLU A 407 19.08 9.83 -10.40
N THR A 408 19.24 8.50 -10.53
CA THR A 408 18.84 7.75 -11.73
C THR A 408 17.37 7.95 -12.09
N TRP A 409 16.48 8.08 -11.11
CA TRP A 409 15.06 8.36 -11.33
C TRP A 409 14.81 9.77 -11.91
N GLN A 410 15.55 10.78 -11.45
CA GLN A 410 15.49 12.13 -12.04
C GLN A 410 16.04 12.14 -13.47
N ASP A 411 17.21 11.52 -13.70
CA ASP A 411 17.82 11.39 -15.03
C ASP A 411 16.90 10.70 -16.04
N LEU A 412 16.17 9.66 -15.60
CA LEU A 412 15.19 8.96 -16.44
C LEU A 412 13.96 9.82 -16.78
N ILE A 413 13.56 10.77 -15.92
CA ILE A 413 12.46 11.70 -16.23
C ILE A 413 12.91 12.69 -17.31
N GLU A 414 14.10 13.27 -17.17
CA GLU A 414 14.65 14.24 -18.11
C GLU A 414 14.98 13.59 -19.46
N ALA A 415 15.75 12.49 -19.47
CA ALA A 415 16.21 11.83 -20.69
C ALA A 415 15.09 11.22 -21.54
N TYR A 416 13.97 10.83 -20.93
CA TYR A 416 12.79 10.29 -21.64
C TYR A 416 11.62 11.29 -21.73
N GLY A 417 11.80 12.54 -21.29
CA GLY A 417 10.78 13.60 -21.33
C GLY A 417 9.46 13.20 -20.67
N ILE A 418 9.51 12.58 -19.48
CA ILE A 418 8.36 11.97 -18.79
C ILE A 418 7.54 13.04 -18.07
N ASP A 419 6.99 14.01 -18.81
CA ASP A 419 6.17 15.10 -18.28
C ASP A 419 4.69 14.72 -18.22
N GLU A 420 4.09 14.73 -17.02
CA GLU A 420 2.65 14.52 -16.82
C GLU A 420 1.75 15.69 -17.32
N PHE A 421 2.34 16.75 -17.86
CA PHE A 421 1.69 18.07 -18.06
C PHE A 421 1.65 18.57 -19.52
N LYS A 422 2.20 17.80 -20.46
CA LYS A 422 2.11 18.09 -21.91
C LYS A 422 0.93 17.31 -22.48
N MET A 423 0.10 17.97 -23.30
CA MET A 423 -0.86 17.27 -24.15
C MET A 423 -0.12 16.39 -25.16
N ALA A 424 -0.77 15.36 -25.69
CA ALA A 424 -0.20 14.48 -26.72
C ALA A 424 0.23 15.24 -27.99
N SER A 425 -0.40 16.39 -28.30
CA SER A 425 0.02 17.29 -29.38
C SER A 425 1.25 18.16 -29.07
N GLY A 426 1.89 17.99 -27.92
CA GLY A 426 2.96 18.87 -27.43
C GLY A 426 2.48 20.27 -27.03
N SER A 427 1.17 20.46 -26.91
CA SER A 427 0.54 21.72 -26.47
C SER A 427 0.39 21.77 -24.96
N VAL A 428 0.37 22.98 -24.40
CA VAL A 428 0.10 23.24 -22.98
C VAL A 428 -1.27 23.93 -22.84
N ALA A 429 -2.09 23.41 -21.92
CA ALA A 429 -3.36 23.99 -21.50
C ALA A 429 -3.26 24.54 -20.07
N VAL A 430 -3.63 25.81 -19.89
CA VAL A 430 -3.53 26.53 -18.61
C VAL A 430 -4.93 26.72 -18.04
N PHE A 431 -5.20 26.11 -16.89
CA PHE A 431 -6.49 26.21 -16.20
C PHE A 431 -6.37 27.16 -15.01
N SER A 432 -7.31 28.10 -14.85
CA SER A 432 -7.30 29.11 -13.78
C SER A 432 -5.99 29.92 -13.71
N PRO A 433 -5.74 30.84 -14.66
CA PRO A 433 -4.45 31.52 -14.78
C PRO A 433 -4.06 32.29 -13.50
N VAL A 434 -2.99 31.81 -12.85
CA VAL A 434 -2.33 32.40 -11.68
C VAL A 434 -1.39 33.55 -12.07
N ASN A 435 -0.76 34.21 -11.10
CA ASN A 435 0.21 35.27 -11.40
C ASN A 435 1.41 34.74 -12.21
N LEU A 436 1.69 35.34 -13.37
CA LEU A 436 2.71 34.88 -14.32
C LEU A 436 4.12 35.36 -13.92
N THR A 437 4.59 34.87 -12.78
CA THR A 437 5.93 35.11 -12.20
C THR A 437 7.03 34.50 -13.06
N GLN A 438 8.29 34.82 -12.76
CA GLN A 438 9.44 34.23 -13.46
C GLN A 438 9.49 32.70 -13.33
N GLU A 439 9.27 32.15 -12.14
CA GLU A 439 9.21 30.70 -11.87
C GLU A 439 8.11 30.01 -12.72
N VAL A 440 6.94 30.65 -12.87
CA VAL A 440 5.85 30.12 -13.70
C VAL A 440 6.21 30.18 -15.19
N ARG A 441 6.88 31.24 -15.66
CA ARG A 441 7.37 31.35 -17.06
C ARG A 441 8.42 30.29 -17.38
N GLU A 442 9.35 30.05 -16.46
CA GLU A 442 10.39 29.03 -16.57
C GLU A 442 9.78 27.62 -16.59
N THR A 443 8.80 27.35 -15.73
CA THR A 443 8.04 26.09 -15.73
C THR A 443 7.27 25.88 -17.05
N VAL A 444 6.60 26.91 -17.57
CA VAL A 444 5.92 26.81 -18.87
C VAL A 444 6.91 26.62 -20.02
N THR A 445 8.14 27.16 -19.90
CA THR A 445 9.19 27.00 -20.91
C THR A 445 9.80 25.59 -20.89
N SER A 446 10.03 24.97 -19.72
CA SER A 446 10.42 23.55 -19.66
C SER A 446 9.30 22.61 -20.15
N LEU A 447 8.04 23.01 -19.98
CA LEU A 447 6.90 22.39 -20.64
C LEU A 447 6.80 22.66 -22.16
N GLY A 448 7.82 23.25 -22.78
CA GLY A 448 7.93 23.46 -24.22
C GLY A 448 7.40 24.81 -24.71
N GLY A 449 6.91 25.68 -23.83
CA GLY A 449 6.48 27.06 -24.13
C GLY A 449 5.20 27.22 -24.95
N ASN A 450 4.71 26.15 -25.59
CA ASN A 450 3.56 26.11 -26.49
C ASN A 450 2.20 26.18 -25.74
N VAL A 451 1.92 27.30 -25.07
CA VAL A 451 0.61 27.55 -24.46
C VAL A 451 -0.42 27.80 -25.55
N LYS A 452 -1.29 26.82 -25.77
CA LYS A 452 -2.31 26.85 -26.81
C LYS A 452 -3.71 27.14 -26.28
N TYR A 453 -3.98 26.81 -25.01
CA TYR A 453 -5.29 26.99 -24.37
C TYR A 453 -5.14 27.70 -23.03
N ILE A 454 -5.99 28.69 -22.76
CA ILE A 454 -6.11 29.32 -21.43
C ILE A 454 -7.58 29.28 -21.02
N ALA A 455 -7.91 28.44 -20.04
CA ALA A 455 -9.25 28.28 -19.51
C ALA A 455 -9.45 29.12 -18.24
N ALA A 456 -10.27 30.17 -18.35
CA ALA A 456 -10.90 30.79 -17.19
C ALA A 456 -12.10 29.93 -16.78
N LEU A 457 -11.99 29.28 -15.62
CA LEU A 457 -12.91 28.21 -15.24
C LEU A 457 -14.31 28.73 -14.90
N ASP A 458 -14.43 29.93 -14.37
CA ASP A 458 -15.71 30.54 -14.01
C ASP A 458 -15.65 32.09 -14.13
N LEU A 459 -16.67 32.78 -13.61
CA LEU A 459 -16.75 34.24 -13.62
C LEU A 459 -15.77 34.95 -12.67
N GLU A 460 -15.08 34.28 -11.75
CA GLU A 460 -14.12 34.89 -10.80
C GLU A 460 -12.66 34.46 -11.08
N HIS A 461 -12.45 33.22 -11.53
CA HIS A 461 -11.16 32.59 -11.84
C HIS A 461 -10.53 33.04 -13.17
N HIS A 462 -10.49 34.36 -13.37
CA HIS A 462 -9.97 35.04 -14.57
C HIS A 462 -8.90 36.11 -14.27
N ILE A 463 -8.44 36.24 -13.02
CA ILE A 463 -7.77 37.44 -12.53
C ILE A 463 -6.51 37.80 -13.36
N HIS A 464 -5.65 36.83 -13.65
CA HIS A 464 -4.42 37.05 -14.42
C HIS A 464 -4.55 36.74 -15.92
N LEU A 465 -5.76 36.47 -16.44
CA LEU A 465 -6.01 36.10 -17.84
C LEU A 465 -5.39 37.09 -18.84
N THR A 466 -5.40 38.39 -18.52
CA THR A 466 -4.77 39.44 -19.35
C THR A 466 -3.27 39.21 -19.51
N ALA A 467 -2.54 39.02 -18.41
CA ALA A 467 -1.08 38.86 -18.41
C ALA A 467 -0.62 37.56 -19.10
N TRP A 468 -1.45 36.50 -19.06
CA TRP A 468 -1.21 35.29 -19.84
C TRP A 468 -1.50 35.50 -21.33
N LYS A 469 -2.59 36.18 -21.69
CA LYS A 469 -2.92 36.46 -23.10
C LYS A 469 -1.95 37.44 -23.76
N GLU A 470 -1.36 38.36 -22.99
CA GLU A 470 -0.26 39.23 -23.43
C GLU A 470 1.05 38.46 -23.64
N ALA A 471 1.34 37.47 -22.78
CA ALA A 471 2.54 36.63 -22.89
C ALA A 471 2.44 35.54 -23.97
N TYR A 472 1.22 35.07 -24.26
CA TYR A 472 0.93 34.04 -25.27
C TYR A 472 -0.19 34.54 -26.22
N PRO A 473 0.12 35.44 -27.17
CA PRO A 473 -0.88 36.12 -28.00
C PRO A 473 -1.75 35.19 -28.84
N ASP A 474 -1.25 34.02 -29.23
CA ASP A 474 -1.97 33.04 -30.05
C ASP A 474 -2.87 32.09 -29.22
N ALA A 475 -2.70 32.03 -27.90
CA ALA A 475 -3.40 31.09 -27.03
C ALA A 475 -4.92 31.29 -27.02
N GLU A 476 -5.69 30.22 -27.21
CA GLU A 476 -7.14 30.26 -27.33
C GLU A 476 -7.80 30.33 -25.95
N ILE A 477 -8.61 31.38 -25.72
CA ILE A 477 -9.32 31.55 -24.45
C ILE A 477 -10.59 30.70 -24.44
N ILE A 478 -10.71 29.89 -23.39
CA ILE A 478 -11.89 29.12 -23.00
C ILE A 478 -12.53 29.78 -21.78
N ALA A 479 -13.85 29.99 -21.81
CA ALA A 479 -14.58 30.78 -20.82
C ALA A 479 -16.07 30.41 -20.76
N PRO A 480 -16.76 30.63 -19.63
CA PRO A 480 -18.22 30.62 -19.57
C PRO A 480 -18.82 31.90 -20.19
N GLU A 481 -20.10 31.84 -20.55
CA GLU A 481 -20.88 33.01 -20.96
C GLU A 481 -20.95 34.08 -19.85
N GLY A 482 -20.95 35.36 -20.21
CA GLY A 482 -20.91 36.48 -19.25
C GLY A 482 -19.51 36.90 -18.82
N LEU A 483 -18.48 36.06 -18.97
CA LEU A 483 -17.12 36.45 -18.58
C LEU A 483 -16.57 37.56 -19.47
N TRP A 484 -16.84 37.47 -20.78
CA TRP A 484 -16.49 38.51 -21.74
C TRP A 484 -17.11 39.86 -21.35
N GLU A 485 -18.42 39.87 -21.08
CA GLU A 485 -19.17 41.06 -20.68
C GLU A 485 -18.66 41.64 -19.36
N LYS A 486 -18.42 40.79 -18.35
CA LYS A 486 -17.82 41.18 -17.06
C LYS A 486 -16.45 41.86 -17.28
N ARG A 487 -15.57 41.27 -18.09
CA ARG A 487 -14.23 41.79 -18.35
C ARG A 487 -14.23 43.06 -19.19
N GLN A 488 -15.10 43.17 -20.20
CA GLN A 488 -15.27 44.38 -21.01
C GLN A 488 -15.81 45.58 -20.20
N SER A 489 -16.55 45.35 -19.11
CA SER A 489 -17.05 46.40 -18.22
C SER A 489 -15.95 47.09 -17.37
N ASN A 490 -14.79 46.45 -17.20
CA ASN A 490 -13.71 46.90 -16.34
C ASN A 490 -12.45 47.24 -17.16
N PRO A 491 -12.04 48.52 -17.26
CA PRO A 491 -10.87 48.94 -18.03
C PRO A 491 -9.54 48.23 -17.71
N LYS A 492 -9.39 47.65 -16.51
CA LYS A 492 -8.17 46.90 -16.12
C LYS A 492 -8.12 45.46 -16.64
N THR A 493 -9.26 44.92 -17.06
CA THR A 493 -9.39 43.53 -17.55
C THR A 493 -9.93 43.48 -18.97
N LYS A 494 -9.99 44.62 -19.67
CA LYS A 494 -10.63 44.73 -20.98
C LYS A 494 -9.77 44.08 -22.06
N ASP A 495 -10.22 42.95 -22.56
CA ASP A 495 -9.56 42.20 -23.64
C ASP A 495 -9.74 42.88 -25.02
N PRO A 496 -8.77 42.75 -25.94
CA PRO A 496 -8.82 43.41 -27.26
C PRO A 496 -9.70 42.68 -28.30
N ALA A 497 -9.94 41.37 -28.14
CA ALA A 497 -10.67 40.55 -29.11
C ALA A 497 -11.52 39.46 -28.40
N PRO A 498 -12.72 39.11 -28.92
CA PRO A 498 -13.61 38.12 -28.32
C PRO A 498 -12.95 36.76 -28.06
N PHE A 499 -13.36 36.10 -26.97
CA PHE A 499 -12.90 34.74 -26.66
C PHE A 499 -13.43 33.73 -27.69
N ARG A 500 -12.57 32.78 -28.09
CA ARG A 500 -12.90 31.79 -29.11
C ARG A 500 -13.90 30.75 -28.60
N HIS A 501 -13.70 30.26 -27.37
CA HIS A 501 -14.46 29.14 -26.81
C HIS A 501 -15.33 29.60 -25.63
N VAL A 502 -16.41 30.32 -25.94
CA VAL A 502 -17.40 30.76 -24.94
C VAL A 502 -18.49 29.69 -24.78
N PHE A 503 -18.52 29.02 -23.63
CA PHE A 503 -19.50 28.00 -23.28
C PHE A 503 -20.84 28.60 -22.87
N ARG A 504 -21.93 28.13 -23.49
CA ARG A 504 -23.29 28.68 -23.32
C ARG A 504 -24.32 27.64 -22.90
N LYS A 505 -25.36 28.06 -22.17
CA LYS A 505 -26.41 27.15 -21.67
C LYS A 505 -27.13 26.39 -22.80
N GLU A 506 -27.33 27.02 -23.95
CA GLU A 506 -28.01 26.41 -25.11
C GLU A 506 -27.18 25.34 -25.82
N LEU A 507 -25.87 25.28 -25.55
CA LEU A 507 -24.91 24.35 -26.16
C LEU A 507 -24.31 23.36 -25.13
N ALA A 508 -24.91 23.30 -23.93
CA ALA A 508 -24.44 22.44 -22.85
C ALA A 508 -24.45 20.96 -23.26
N GLY A 509 -23.29 20.31 -23.17
CA GLY A 509 -23.09 18.90 -23.55
C GLY A 509 -22.89 18.64 -25.06
N THR A 510 -22.98 19.65 -25.92
CA THR A 510 -22.69 19.52 -27.37
C THR A 510 -21.50 20.35 -27.84
N GLN A 511 -21.11 21.38 -27.08
CA GLN A 511 -19.99 22.25 -27.40
C GLN A 511 -18.63 21.51 -27.37
N LYS A 512 -17.75 21.88 -28.31
CA LYS A 512 -16.41 21.34 -28.52
C LYS A 512 -15.38 22.47 -28.64
N ILE A 513 -14.12 22.17 -28.32
CA ILE A 513 -13.00 23.11 -28.32
C ILE A 513 -12.11 22.84 -29.55
N SER A 514 -11.58 21.63 -29.66
CA SER A 514 -10.73 21.18 -30.76
C SER A 514 -10.53 19.66 -30.66
N GLU A 515 -10.23 19.00 -31.78
CA GLU A 515 -10.06 17.54 -31.81
C GLU A 515 -8.99 17.04 -30.81
N GLU A 516 -7.85 17.72 -30.72
CA GLU A 516 -6.77 17.37 -29.76
C GLU A 516 -7.18 17.58 -28.29
N PHE A 517 -7.89 18.67 -27.98
CA PHE A 517 -8.31 18.96 -26.61
C PHE A 517 -9.42 18.00 -26.18
N ASP A 518 -10.39 17.74 -27.05
CA ASP A 518 -11.49 16.81 -26.80
C ASP A 518 -11.05 15.33 -26.84
N ALA A 519 -9.90 15.00 -27.44
CA ALA A 519 -9.28 13.68 -27.33
C ALA A 519 -8.82 13.38 -25.90
N GLU A 520 -8.22 14.36 -25.21
CA GLU A 520 -7.64 14.17 -23.86
C GLU A 520 -8.55 14.63 -22.72
N PHE A 521 -9.43 15.61 -22.93
CA PHE A 521 -10.36 16.14 -21.93
C PHE A 521 -11.82 15.77 -22.22
N GLU A 522 -12.60 15.56 -21.16
CA GLU A 522 -14.04 15.79 -21.18
C GLU A 522 -14.34 17.11 -20.45
N THR A 523 -15.39 17.83 -20.87
CA THR A 523 -15.75 19.14 -20.30
C THR A 523 -17.23 19.16 -19.95
N GLU A 524 -17.57 19.63 -18.75
CA GLU A 524 -18.94 19.87 -18.29
C GLU A 524 -19.09 21.37 -18.00
N TYR A 525 -20.07 22.01 -18.65
CA TYR A 525 -20.43 23.39 -18.33
C TYR A 525 -21.58 23.42 -17.33
N VAL A 526 -21.24 23.64 -16.07
CA VAL A 526 -22.17 23.79 -14.94
C VAL A 526 -22.78 25.19 -14.98
N HIS A 527 -23.58 25.46 -16.01
CA HIS A 527 -24.32 26.72 -16.23
C HIS A 527 -25.23 27.12 -15.04
N ALA A 528 -25.51 26.16 -14.17
CA ALA A 528 -26.36 26.29 -12.98
C ALA A 528 -25.56 26.65 -11.71
N HIS A 529 -24.23 26.63 -11.80
CA HIS A 529 -23.37 27.13 -10.74
C HIS A 529 -23.49 28.66 -10.64
N GLN A 530 -23.45 29.22 -9.42
CA GLN A 530 -23.53 30.65 -9.19
C GLN A 530 -22.46 31.44 -9.96
N SER A 531 -21.23 30.91 -10.04
CA SER A 531 -20.11 31.52 -10.79
C SER A 531 -20.07 31.12 -12.28
N ARG A 532 -21.01 30.28 -12.77
CA ARG A 532 -21.02 29.65 -14.12
C ARG A 532 -19.72 28.92 -14.47
N GLU A 533 -19.63 27.66 -14.10
CA GLU A 533 -18.34 26.96 -14.01
C GLU A 533 -18.10 25.91 -15.10
N LEU A 534 -16.85 25.80 -15.54
CA LEU A 534 -16.33 24.79 -16.44
C LEU A 534 -15.47 23.80 -15.67
N VAL A 535 -15.91 22.54 -15.68
CA VAL A 535 -15.22 21.42 -15.03
C VAL A 535 -14.59 20.56 -16.11
N PHE A 536 -13.29 20.28 -15.98
CA PHE A 536 -12.52 19.50 -16.94
C PHE A 536 -12.08 18.17 -16.34
N PHE A 537 -12.22 17.08 -17.09
CA PHE A 537 -11.72 15.76 -16.74
C PHE A 537 -10.62 15.33 -17.72
N HIS A 538 -9.37 15.35 -17.27
CA HIS A 538 -8.23 14.88 -18.03
C HIS A 538 -8.20 13.34 -18.00
N LYS A 539 -8.64 12.71 -19.10
CA LYS A 539 -8.82 11.26 -19.24
C LYS A 539 -7.52 10.46 -18.97
N PRO A 540 -6.34 10.80 -19.55
CA PRO A 540 -5.11 10.03 -19.35
C PRO A 540 -4.66 9.95 -17.88
N SER A 541 -4.58 11.09 -17.19
CA SER A 541 -4.16 11.16 -15.78
C SER A 541 -5.27 10.87 -14.77
N ARG A 542 -6.51 10.64 -15.23
CA ARG A 542 -7.72 10.50 -14.40
C ARG A 542 -7.89 11.64 -13.37
N THR A 543 -7.63 12.87 -13.81
CA THR A 543 -7.68 14.08 -12.97
C THR A 543 -8.90 14.94 -13.29
N LEU A 544 -9.68 15.30 -12.27
CA LEU A 544 -10.66 16.37 -12.33
C LEU A 544 -9.99 17.73 -12.06
N ILE A 545 -10.38 18.77 -12.79
CA ILE A 545 -9.95 20.16 -12.60
C ILE A 545 -11.20 21.02 -12.49
N GLU A 546 -11.34 21.75 -11.39
CA GLU A 546 -12.49 22.60 -11.06
C GLU A 546 -12.06 23.82 -10.22
N ALA A 547 -13.00 24.73 -9.96
CA ALA A 547 -12.73 26.04 -9.40
C ALA A 547 -13.37 26.26 -8.03
N ASP A 548 -14.70 26.37 -8.04
CA ASP A 548 -15.57 26.67 -6.90
C ASP A 548 -16.58 25.51 -6.64
N LEU A 549 -16.58 24.46 -7.49
CA LEU A 549 -17.50 23.33 -7.35
C LEU A 549 -17.27 22.58 -6.03
N LEU A 550 -16.01 22.43 -5.63
CA LEU A 550 -15.57 21.74 -4.42
C LEU A 550 -14.37 22.46 -3.81
N PHE A 551 -14.34 22.51 -2.47
CA PHE A 551 -13.28 23.15 -1.70
C PHE A 551 -12.55 22.11 -0.84
N ASN A 552 -11.22 22.18 -0.79
CA ASN A 552 -10.43 21.31 0.08
C ASN A 552 -9.57 22.12 1.07
N LEU A 553 -10.22 23.01 1.84
CA LEU A 553 -9.54 23.84 2.83
C LEU A 553 -9.09 23.05 4.08
N PRO A 554 -8.03 23.51 4.78
CA PRO A 554 -7.18 24.66 4.47
C PRO A 554 -6.11 24.36 3.41
N ALA A 555 -5.82 25.34 2.55
CA ALA A 555 -4.91 25.22 1.41
C ALA A 555 -3.41 25.39 1.80
N ARG A 556 -2.86 24.40 2.50
CA ARG A 556 -1.43 24.34 2.90
C ARG A 556 -0.50 24.35 1.71
N GLU A 557 -0.84 23.62 0.65
CA GLU A 557 -0.05 23.50 -0.57
C GLU A 557 0.08 24.87 -1.27
N GLN A 558 -1.05 25.54 -1.49
CA GLN A 558 -1.12 26.87 -2.13
C GLN A 558 -0.37 27.95 -1.33
N TYR A 559 -0.35 27.85 0.00
CA TYR A 559 0.36 28.79 0.88
C TYR A 559 1.83 28.39 1.15
N SER A 560 2.28 27.21 0.74
CA SER A 560 3.58 26.62 1.12
C SER A 560 4.80 27.53 0.84
N LYS A 561 4.75 28.32 -0.24
CA LYS A 561 5.81 29.27 -0.64
C LYS A 561 5.63 30.71 -0.13
N THR A 562 4.52 31.03 0.55
CA THR A 562 4.22 32.41 0.99
C THR A 562 4.89 32.81 2.29
N GLY A 563 5.28 31.83 3.13
CA GLY A 563 5.69 32.06 4.51
C GLY A 563 4.52 32.29 5.49
N GLU A 564 3.29 32.41 5.00
CA GLU A 564 2.08 32.53 5.81
C GLU A 564 1.44 31.15 6.06
N SER A 565 0.75 30.99 7.20
CA SER A 565 -0.02 29.77 7.44
C SER A 565 -1.38 29.83 6.74
N ALA A 566 -1.73 28.78 6.01
CA ALA A 566 -3.09 28.52 5.47
C ALA A 566 -4.21 28.45 6.53
N THR A 567 -3.89 28.64 7.82
CA THR A 567 -4.84 28.72 8.94
C THR A 567 -4.71 30.03 9.73
N SER A 568 -3.93 30.98 9.23
CA SER A 568 -3.81 32.34 9.78
C SER A 568 -4.99 33.22 9.36
N GLY A 569 -5.26 34.29 10.11
CA GLY A 569 -6.45 35.12 9.93
C GLY A 569 -7.70 34.59 10.65
N ILE A 570 -8.54 35.51 11.14
CA ILE A 570 -9.78 35.16 11.88
C ILE A 570 -10.82 34.58 10.91
N LEU A 571 -10.97 35.18 9.73
CA LEU A 571 -11.91 34.74 8.69
C LEU A 571 -11.60 33.33 8.20
N THR A 572 -10.32 33.03 7.92
CA THR A 572 -9.83 31.71 7.51
C THR A 572 -10.19 30.62 8.53
N LYS A 573 -10.00 30.89 9.83
CA LYS A 573 -10.36 29.95 10.91
C LYS A 573 -11.86 29.66 11.00
N ILE A 574 -12.71 30.56 10.52
CA ILE A 574 -14.16 30.37 10.44
C ILE A 574 -14.56 29.65 9.15
N ILE A 575 -13.92 29.95 8.01
CA ILE A 575 -14.27 29.40 6.70
C ILE A 575 -13.69 28.00 6.46
N SER A 576 -12.43 27.73 6.81
CA SER A 576 -11.79 26.43 6.51
C SER A 576 -12.52 25.21 7.07
N PRO A 577 -13.11 25.22 8.28
CA PRO A 577 -13.94 24.10 8.77
C PRO A 577 -15.28 23.94 8.03
N LEU A 578 -15.77 24.97 7.35
CA LEU A 578 -17.01 24.93 6.56
C LEU A 578 -16.77 24.39 5.15
N LEU A 579 -15.62 24.74 4.55
CA LEU A 579 -15.21 24.42 3.19
C LEU A 579 -14.07 23.37 3.13
N THR A 580 -14.05 22.44 4.09
CA THR A 580 -13.16 21.27 4.04
C THR A 580 -13.87 20.09 3.36
N ALA A 581 -13.14 19.31 2.55
CA ALA A 581 -13.69 18.15 1.86
C ALA A 581 -13.73 16.88 2.73
N ASN A 582 -13.15 16.93 3.94
CA ASN A 582 -13.09 15.83 4.88
C ASN A 582 -14.49 15.34 5.29
N ALA A 583 -14.73 14.03 5.20
CA ALA A 583 -16.00 13.42 5.61
C ALA A 583 -16.32 13.75 7.09
N PRO A 584 -17.57 14.12 7.43
CA PRO A 584 -18.79 14.02 6.61
C PRO A 584 -19.12 15.23 5.71
N ALA A 585 -18.21 16.22 5.61
CA ALA A 585 -18.32 17.43 4.78
C ALA A 585 -19.65 18.22 4.91
N THR A 586 -20.34 18.13 6.05
CA THR A 586 -21.74 18.55 6.21
C THR A 586 -21.99 20.04 5.98
N TRP A 587 -21.01 20.90 6.27
CA TRP A 587 -21.12 22.33 5.98
C TRP A 587 -20.87 22.65 4.50
N GLN A 588 -19.99 21.91 3.83
CA GLN A 588 -19.78 22.07 2.40
C GLN A 588 -21.00 21.59 1.61
N LYS A 589 -21.58 20.43 1.97
CA LYS A 589 -22.89 19.95 1.45
C LYS A 589 -23.95 21.05 1.51
N ARG A 590 -24.05 21.74 2.65
CA ARG A 590 -24.97 22.88 2.84
C ARG A 590 -24.60 24.07 1.95
N PHE A 591 -23.33 24.44 1.86
CA PHE A 591 -22.88 25.55 1.03
C PHE A 591 -23.21 25.32 -0.45
N VAL A 592 -22.85 24.16 -1.01
CA VAL A 592 -23.17 23.80 -2.39
C VAL A 592 -24.70 23.78 -2.61
N TRP A 593 -25.47 23.22 -1.67
CA TRP A 593 -26.93 23.11 -1.78
C TRP A 593 -27.70 24.43 -1.65
N TYR A 594 -27.26 25.35 -0.77
CA TYR A 594 -28.00 26.58 -0.44
C TYR A 594 -27.44 27.86 -1.07
N ALA A 595 -26.17 27.89 -1.49
CA ALA A 595 -25.59 28.99 -2.25
C ALA A 595 -25.36 28.59 -3.70
N LEU A 596 -24.37 27.73 -3.96
CA LEU A 596 -23.81 27.49 -5.29
C LEU A 596 -24.81 26.94 -6.33
N SER A 597 -25.73 26.08 -5.90
CA SER A 597 -26.80 25.47 -6.72
C SER A 597 -28.18 26.12 -6.52
N SER A 598 -28.25 27.29 -5.87
CA SER A 598 -29.53 27.89 -5.45
C SER A 598 -30.41 28.37 -6.62
N SER A 599 -29.80 28.78 -7.73
CA SER A 599 -30.44 29.36 -8.92
C SER A 599 -31.17 28.33 -9.78
N ASP A 600 -30.50 27.23 -10.14
CA ASP A 600 -31.03 26.14 -10.97
C ASP A 600 -30.57 24.77 -10.41
N ARG A 601 -31.10 24.41 -9.23
CA ARG A 601 -30.71 23.16 -8.57
C ARG A 601 -30.95 21.91 -9.42
N LYS A 602 -31.86 21.94 -10.41
CA LYS A 602 -32.08 20.83 -11.34
C LYS A 602 -30.92 20.72 -12.32
N GLY A 603 -30.58 21.77 -13.05
CA GLY A 603 -29.42 21.79 -13.95
C GLY A 603 -28.11 21.47 -13.23
N PHE A 604 -27.95 21.94 -11.99
CA PHE A 604 -26.79 21.60 -11.15
C PHE A 604 -26.77 20.10 -10.81
N THR A 605 -27.89 19.52 -10.38
CA THR A 605 -28.03 18.08 -10.11
C THR A 605 -27.68 17.24 -11.33
N GLU A 606 -28.13 17.65 -12.53
CA GLU A 606 -27.84 16.95 -13.79
C GLU A 606 -26.35 17.03 -14.17
N SER A 607 -25.71 18.19 -13.99
CA SER A 607 -24.27 18.38 -14.23
C SER A 607 -23.42 17.52 -13.29
N ILE A 608 -23.74 17.53 -11.99
CA ILE A 608 -23.09 16.68 -10.98
C ILE A 608 -23.27 15.18 -11.32
N ARG A 609 -24.44 14.78 -11.85
CA ARG A 609 -24.70 13.41 -12.33
C ARG A 609 -24.05 13.06 -13.67
N ARG A 610 -23.54 14.04 -14.43
CA ARG A 610 -22.64 13.82 -15.58
C ARG A 610 -21.21 13.63 -15.09
N ILE A 611 -20.70 14.54 -14.25
CA ILE A 611 -19.37 14.45 -13.61
C ILE A 611 -19.21 13.15 -12.81
N ASP A 612 -20.26 12.64 -12.15
CA ASP A 612 -20.16 11.38 -11.41
C ASP A 612 -19.95 10.13 -12.31
N LYS A 613 -20.15 10.22 -13.62
CA LYS A 613 -19.86 9.12 -14.57
C LYS A 613 -18.39 9.02 -14.97
N TRP A 614 -17.64 10.12 -14.87
CA TRP A 614 -16.22 10.16 -15.25
C TRP A 614 -15.31 9.38 -14.30
N ASP A 615 -14.30 8.69 -14.81
CA ASP A 615 -13.45 7.81 -14.03
C ASP A 615 -12.21 8.52 -13.43
N PHE A 616 -12.43 9.61 -12.67
CA PHE A 616 -11.35 10.34 -11.99
C PHE A 616 -10.95 9.72 -10.65
N ASN A 617 -9.65 9.74 -10.36
CA ASN A 617 -9.08 9.39 -9.04
C ASN A 617 -8.41 10.60 -8.34
N ARG A 618 -7.97 11.59 -9.10
CA ARG A 618 -7.30 12.82 -8.64
C ARG A 618 -8.19 14.04 -8.88
N LEU A 619 -8.09 15.08 -8.05
CA LEU A 619 -8.85 16.33 -8.19
C LEU A 619 -8.00 17.54 -7.79
N ILE A 620 -7.93 18.54 -8.68
CA ILE A 620 -7.32 19.85 -8.47
C ILE A 620 -8.44 20.88 -8.28
N PRO A 621 -8.63 21.44 -7.07
CA PRO A 621 -9.51 22.59 -6.85
C PRO A 621 -8.72 23.90 -7.07
N CYS A 622 -9.40 25.00 -7.38
CA CYS A 622 -8.75 26.32 -7.27
C CYS A 622 -8.59 26.77 -5.80
N HIS A 623 -9.33 26.16 -4.87
CA HIS A 623 -9.31 26.50 -3.44
C HIS A 623 -9.14 25.28 -2.53
N GLY A 624 -7.89 24.91 -2.23
CA GLY A 624 -7.58 23.81 -1.32
C GLY A 624 -6.20 23.18 -1.50
N ASP A 625 -5.93 22.14 -0.72
CA ASP A 625 -4.87 21.16 -1.01
C ASP A 625 -5.36 20.23 -2.15
N VAL A 626 -4.45 19.77 -3.03
CA VAL A 626 -4.83 18.82 -4.09
C VAL A 626 -5.23 17.45 -3.51
N ILE A 627 -6.25 16.82 -4.09
CA ILE A 627 -6.66 15.46 -3.73
C ILE A 627 -5.99 14.48 -4.69
N GLU A 628 -4.79 14.01 -4.33
CA GLU A 628 -3.95 13.15 -5.17
C GLU A 628 -4.56 11.76 -5.47
N SER A 629 -5.39 11.21 -4.58
CA SER A 629 -6.02 9.90 -4.78
C SER A 629 -7.32 9.76 -3.98
N GLY A 630 -8.24 8.90 -4.43
CA GLY A 630 -9.54 8.69 -3.80
C GLY A 630 -10.55 9.82 -4.03
N ALA A 631 -10.25 10.78 -4.91
CA ALA A 631 -11.07 11.98 -5.13
C ALA A 631 -12.52 11.67 -5.50
N LYS A 632 -12.80 10.54 -6.15
CA LYS A 632 -14.17 10.09 -6.43
C LYS A 632 -15.01 9.89 -5.17
N GLY A 633 -14.41 9.37 -4.10
CA GLY A 633 -15.06 9.21 -2.79
C GLY A 633 -15.31 10.55 -2.11
N VAL A 634 -14.36 11.49 -2.25
CA VAL A 634 -14.50 12.84 -1.70
C VAL A 634 -15.57 13.65 -2.43
N PHE A 635 -15.55 13.66 -3.77
CA PHE A 635 -16.59 14.26 -4.60
C PHE A 635 -17.98 13.70 -4.27
N ARG A 636 -18.13 12.37 -4.23
CA ARG A 636 -19.40 11.72 -3.83
C ARG A 636 -19.82 12.05 -2.41
N THR A 637 -18.87 12.29 -1.50
CA THR A 637 -19.16 12.76 -0.15
C THR A 637 -19.70 14.19 -0.17
N VAL A 638 -19.04 15.15 -0.83
CA VAL A 638 -19.51 16.55 -0.90
C VAL A 638 -20.84 16.67 -1.68
N MET A 639 -21.02 15.86 -2.72
CA MET A 639 -22.15 15.93 -3.65
C MET A 639 -23.31 14.97 -3.34
N GLU A 640 -23.25 14.28 -2.20
CA GLU A 640 -24.23 13.29 -1.71
C GLU A 640 -25.70 13.68 -2.01
N TRP A 641 -26.11 14.89 -1.66
CA TRP A 641 -27.52 15.34 -1.77
C TRP A 641 -28.05 15.51 -3.21
N PHE A 642 -27.16 15.53 -4.21
CA PHE A 642 -27.50 15.55 -5.63
C PHE A 642 -27.45 14.15 -6.27
N LEU A 643 -26.63 13.26 -5.70
CA LEU A 643 -26.42 11.89 -6.18
C LEU A 643 -27.41 10.89 -5.56
N GLU A 644 -27.91 11.16 -4.35
CA GLU A 644 -29.03 10.41 -3.77
C GLU A 644 -30.30 10.56 -4.63
N ASP A 645 -30.80 9.46 -5.19
CA ASP A 645 -32.16 9.41 -5.72
C ASP A 645 -33.16 9.51 -4.58
N ARG A 646 -33.90 10.63 -4.52
CA ARG A 646 -34.88 10.96 -3.48
C ARG A 646 -36.12 10.05 -3.50
N LYS A 647 -35.97 8.78 -3.12
CA LYS A 647 -37.06 7.91 -2.64
C LYS A 647 -37.47 8.28 -1.20
N ARG A 648 -37.83 9.56 -1.00
CA ARG A 648 -38.39 10.16 0.22
C ARG A 648 -39.13 11.45 -0.15
N THR A 649 -40.32 11.26 -0.72
CA THR A 649 -41.48 12.14 -0.53
C THR A 649 -42.08 11.87 0.83
#